data_AF-A0A951RYU0-F1
#
_entry.id   AF-A0A951RYU0-F1
#
_cell.length_a   1.000
_cell.length_b   1.000
_cell.length_c   1.000
_cell.angle_alpha   90.00
_cell.angle_beta   90.00
_cell.angle_gamma   90.00
#
_symmetry.space_group_name_H-M   'P 1'
#
loop_
_entity.id
_entity.type
_entity.pdbx_description
1 polymer ?
#
loop_
_entity_poly.entity_id
_entity_poly.type
_entity_poly.pdbx_seq_one_letter_code
_entity_poly.pdbx_strand_id
1 'polypeptide(L)'
;MKIYRLLLALILTFIAYPQVDTKIAIIIKDRYELIDAENHSGIIYLSLNDLLKIIDISSDFSEDKKNLNVKFSDQSFRITIQNPFVNILDSQLKTKKIYQLPNAPYLKNNFVFVSSLSAIELINLIWDKQLVQLAPNRIKVIEKIQEQIPDTLPKLKISKFEIESEDEAVKVKLFFSGEITNYYNFYRSQNLHLILWDVIGVNDSVFESPSEDILDKIEIKSFEQFSEMIFYLNKEETITEIFKGDNKNELVIRISERDFGDWYVKESENFKIIYRDSHSHLVNHLLNSAENSLNRLMKIFNYKPDKKIIINTYDVSDYGFGGTTTIPENYVRIEIEPLETGYEVIPYSERFQWLLSHELVHIIVNDMAGGFESSLRSVFGKVLPEKNQPLSIFYSLLTNHNRYTPRWFQEAIAVFVETWFSGGYGRLLGSFDEMYFRTLVNEGINFSSDVEIENYTSHTSMFLENVLYLYGTRFIGHLADKYGVEKLIEWFSLESDDFYPSLQSKFEKIYGSEFEDEWNQFIKDETEFQNQNILTLKTAPQTQIKRLSKESFGWITKPSFDSRNNLLFFGYHKPSNLAQITKFDLKTNLYEQLITLPTPSIIQVASIAYDEAYQQMFYTTNNNQLFRDLLMYDFNSKKEKLLFENIRMGSLTISPEKHELWGVQHQSGKAVLIRSKYPYTEAQSLSAFLVGDELQDLSINKKGDLLAATMHFSNGQQSIAIADIKEIDKGNPIIFKPISSNGTPENPSWSLDGNYLYWNAYVNGVANIYRYDITTEEIIPLTNTIQGLFRPIEISSDSLLAFEFTTNGFIPVVFKIQKTERLPAIQYFGQRILNKSSELLKWNLTPAKEIADSIKISKEDSYSSFNCISLKTFIPTVSGFQSRIVLGFYSQFNDPLLIHDLTIDAGISPFKETTNDIKYHLRLKYSFHQKLIIAAEHNATDFYDLFNKRKRGMLGSRFALGYNYFWIYDNPLKIKHSTELSLYKDIKFINDNQTEVSIPDYLILKSELDIKDLRKTIGSIEWESGDWIRLSVLGYTSDPDNPKYSGQIMGEWDKFFMIFFDHNVLQFKIASGYHFEKEEIPETKFYFGGFGNRAIENEPVKQYTKMFRFPGVPIYNIVADKFVKVMISNSLPPIRIPGASIFGIDLKNINLSVFSQGLYSDSRFVEKAIDAGAQINFVLQHWYNLETTFSAGIAKAWWNGGTDHEWFISFKLLKD
;
A
#
# COMPACT_ATOMS: atom_id res chain seq x y z
N MET A 1 -39.49 -40.58 44.09
CA MET A 1 -38.96 -41.15 42.82
C MET A 1 -39.47 -40.47 41.53
N LYS A 2 -40.48 -39.60 41.55
CA LYS A 2 -41.01 -38.91 40.34
C LYS A 2 -40.33 -37.57 39.99
N ILE A 3 -39.67 -36.90 40.92
CA ILE A 3 -39.03 -35.58 40.69
C ILE A 3 -37.63 -35.72 40.03
N TYR A 4 -36.88 -36.78 40.34
CA TYR A 4 -35.56 -37.02 39.73
C TYR A 4 -35.63 -37.42 38.25
N ARG A 5 -36.72 -38.08 37.81
CA ARG A 5 -36.91 -38.40 36.37
C ARG A 5 -37.36 -37.19 35.54
N LEU A 6 -38.03 -36.21 36.17
CA LEU A 6 -38.40 -34.97 35.49
C LEU A 6 -37.19 -34.03 35.35
N LEU A 7 -36.31 -33.97 36.35
CA LEU A 7 -35.07 -33.19 36.28
C LEU A 7 -34.05 -33.79 35.30
N LEU A 8 -33.95 -35.13 35.23
CA LEU A 8 -33.09 -35.79 34.24
C LEU A 8 -33.62 -35.61 32.81
N ALA A 9 -34.94 -35.56 32.63
CA ALA A 9 -35.56 -35.29 31.33
C ALA A 9 -35.42 -33.81 30.89
N LEU A 10 -35.37 -32.86 31.84
CA LEU A 10 -35.11 -31.42 31.58
C LEU A 10 -33.61 -31.08 31.41
N ILE A 11 -32.71 -31.93 31.90
CA ILE A 11 -31.27 -31.81 31.60
C ILE A 11 -30.93 -32.54 30.28
N LEU A 12 -31.81 -33.45 29.83
CA LEU A 12 -31.75 -34.12 28.52
C LEU A 12 -32.64 -33.50 27.44
N THR A 13 -33.35 -32.39 27.73
CA THR A 13 -33.90 -31.55 26.66
C THR A 13 -32.74 -30.84 25.98
N PHE A 14 -32.19 -31.54 24.98
CA PHE A 14 -31.59 -30.99 23.78
C PHE A 14 -30.88 -29.64 23.97
N ILE A 15 -29.55 -29.67 23.99
CA ILE A 15 -28.81 -28.69 23.21
C ILE A 15 -29.14 -29.00 21.73
N ALA A 16 -30.38 -28.73 21.33
CA ALA A 16 -30.73 -28.59 19.93
C ALA A 16 -30.12 -27.25 19.58
N TYR A 17 -28.89 -27.28 19.05
CA TYR A 17 -28.37 -26.12 18.36
C TYR A 17 -29.41 -25.75 17.31
N PRO A 18 -29.96 -24.53 17.35
CA PRO A 18 -30.96 -24.13 16.36
C PRO A 18 -30.36 -24.31 14.97
N GLN A 19 -31.13 -24.94 14.07
CA GLN A 19 -30.80 -24.93 12.66
C GLN A 19 -30.96 -23.48 12.21
N VAL A 20 -29.87 -22.87 11.76
CA VAL A 20 -29.89 -21.49 11.29
C VAL A 20 -30.01 -21.54 9.77
N ASP A 21 -31.15 -21.07 9.25
CA ASP A 21 -31.30 -20.82 7.82
C ASP A 21 -30.24 -19.82 7.38
N THR A 22 -29.57 -20.11 6.26
CA THR A 22 -28.55 -19.27 5.65
C THR A 22 -28.67 -19.34 4.13
N LYS A 23 -27.83 -18.56 3.44
CA LYS A 23 -27.78 -18.56 1.98
C LYS A 23 -26.36 -18.74 1.51
N ILE A 24 -26.22 -19.42 0.38
CA ILE A 24 -24.95 -19.56 -0.31
C ILE A 24 -25.04 -18.82 -1.63
N ALA A 25 -24.05 -17.99 -1.91
CA ALA A 25 -23.88 -17.36 -3.22
C ALA A 25 -23.21 -18.34 -4.19
N ILE A 26 -23.88 -18.61 -5.30
CA ILE A 26 -23.37 -19.36 -6.45
C ILE A 26 -22.95 -18.36 -7.53
N ILE A 27 -21.69 -18.45 -7.93
CA ILE A 27 -21.03 -17.48 -8.80
C ILE A 27 -20.77 -18.14 -10.15
N ILE A 28 -21.41 -17.65 -11.21
CA ILE A 28 -21.27 -18.16 -12.58
C ILE A 28 -20.87 -17.01 -13.48
N LYS A 29 -19.60 -17.00 -13.91
CA LYS A 29 -19.01 -15.87 -14.63
C LYS A 29 -19.19 -14.58 -13.81
N ASP A 30 -19.99 -13.64 -14.31
CA ASP A 30 -20.35 -12.35 -13.73
C ASP A 30 -21.71 -12.35 -13.02
N ARG A 31 -22.41 -13.51 -12.97
CA ARG A 31 -23.73 -13.65 -12.35
C ARG A 31 -23.67 -14.29 -10.97
N TYR A 32 -24.50 -13.78 -10.07
CA TYR A 32 -24.59 -14.20 -8.68
C TYR A 32 -26.03 -14.59 -8.35
N GLU A 33 -26.20 -15.82 -7.88
CA GLU A 33 -27.50 -16.35 -7.47
C GLU A 33 -27.41 -16.89 -6.04
N LEU A 34 -28.47 -16.73 -5.25
CA LEU A 34 -28.53 -17.27 -3.89
C LEU A 34 -29.31 -18.57 -3.87
N ILE A 35 -28.77 -19.57 -3.18
CA ILE A 35 -29.49 -20.80 -2.84
C ILE A 35 -29.73 -20.91 -1.34
N ASP A 36 -30.82 -21.57 -0.98
CA ASP A 36 -31.13 -21.86 0.41
C ASP A 36 -30.15 -22.89 0.97
N ALA A 37 -29.73 -22.65 2.22
CA ALA A 37 -28.87 -23.53 2.97
C ALA A 37 -29.23 -23.51 4.46
N GLU A 38 -28.80 -24.51 5.21
CA GLU A 38 -28.94 -24.57 6.65
C GLU A 38 -27.58 -24.85 7.28
N ASN A 39 -27.27 -24.15 8.37
CA ASN A 39 -26.11 -24.45 9.18
C ASN A 39 -26.53 -25.36 10.35
N HIS A 40 -26.13 -26.62 10.30
CA HIS A 40 -26.39 -27.62 11.35
C HIS A 40 -25.12 -27.79 12.18
N SER A 41 -25.00 -27.03 13.27
CA SER A 41 -23.85 -27.11 14.18
C SER A 41 -22.49 -26.95 13.45
N GLY A 42 -22.38 -25.97 12.57
CA GLY A 42 -21.19 -25.71 11.75
C GLY A 42 -21.06 -26.56 10.49
N ILE A 43 -22.04 -27.42 10.15
CA ILE A 43 -22.05 -28.11 8.85
C ILE A 43 -23.08 -27.42 7.97
N ILE A 44 -22.63 -26.85 6.85
CA ILE A 44 -23.51 -26.19 5.89
C ILE A 44 -24.11 -27.25 4.97
N TYR A 45 -25.44 -27.35 4.98
CA TYR A 45 -26.22 -28.13 4.05
C TYR A 45 -26.87 -27.20 3.04
N LEU A 46 -26.65 -27.44 1.76
CA LEU A 46 -27.23 -26.65 0.68
C LEU A 46 -28.38 -27.39 0.00
N SER A 47 -29.32 -26.63 -0.56
CA SER A 47 -30.35 -27.16 -1.46
C SER A 47 -29.69 -27.63 -2.75
N LEU A 48 -29.55 -28.95 -2.91
CA LEU A 48 -28.93 -29.55 -4.10
C LEU A 48 -29.80 -29.29 -5.34
N ASN A 49 -31.12 -29.29 -5.18
CA ASN A 49 -32.06 -28.98 -6.25
C ASN A 49 -31.84 -27.57 -6.82
N ASP A 50 -31.69 -26.55 -5.97
CA ASP A 50 -31.47 -25.17 -6.42
C ASP A 50 -30.10 -25.02 -7.07
N LEU A 51 -29.07 -25.64 -6.49
CA LEU A 51 -27.72 -25.67 -7.09
C LEU A 51 -27.76 -26.24 -8.50
N LEU A 52 -28.36 -27.43 -8.69
CA LEU A 52 -28.46 -28.10 -9.98
C LEU A 52 -29.24 -27.29 -11.01
N LYS A 53 -30.31 -26.59 -10.58
CA LYS A 53 -31.08 -25.70 -11.45
C LYS A 53 -30.25 -24.50 -11.92
N ILE A 54 -29.47 -23.88 -11.04
CA ILE A 54 -28.65 -22.71 -11.35
C ILE A 54 -27.50 -23.06 -12.31
N ILE A 55 -26.90 -24.25 -12.17
CA ILE A 55 -25.83 -24.73 -13.05
C ILE A 55 -26.34 -25.52 -14.27
N ASP A 56 -27.65 -25.48 -14.52
CA ASP A 56 -28.33 -26.09 -15.69
C ASP A 56 -28.10 -27.62 -15.84
N ILE A 57 -28.13 -28.35 -14.72
CA ILE A 57 -28.00 -29.82 -14.69
C ILE A 57 -29.36 -30.46 -14.42
N SER A 58 -29.74 -31.39 -15.29
CA SER A 58 -31.02 -32.10 -15.21
C SER A 58 -31.09 -32.98 -13.96
N SER A 59 -32.14 -32.81 -13.17
CA SER A 59 -32.45 -33.66 -12.03
C SER A 59 -33.93 -34.02 -11.96
N ASP A 60 -34.22 -35.22 -11.47
CA ASP A 60 -35.57 -35.76 -11.31
C ASP A 60 -35.73 -36.35 -9.91
N PHE A 61 -36.66 -35.79 -9.14
CA PHE A 61 -36.95 -36.21 -7.77
C PHE A 61 -38.19 -37.10 -7.74
N SER A 62 -38.03 -38.33 -7.24
CA SER A 62 -39.15 -39.26 -7.04
C SER A 62 -39.59 -39.25 -5.58
N GLU A 63 -40.75 -38.65 -5.30
CA GLU A 63 -41.38 -38.61 -3.97
C GLU A 63 -41.60 -40.02 -3.42
N ASP A 64 -42.16 -40.93 -4.23
CA ASP A 64 -42.45 -42.33 -3.84
C ASP A 64 -41.20 -43.12 -3.45
N LYS A 65 -40.06 -42.87 -4.11
CA LYS A 65 -38.80 -43.59 -3.91
C LYS A 65 -37.80 -42.85 -3.04
N LYS A 66 -38.13 -41.64 -2.58
CA LYS A 66 -37.27 -40.74 -1.80
C LYS A 66 -35.85 -40.62 -2.37
N ASN A 67 -35.74 -40.52 -3.70
CA ASN A 67 -34.45 -40.43 -4.37
C ASN A 67 -34.41 -39.28 -5.39
N LEU A 68 -33.23 -38.70 -5.52
CA LEU A 68 -32.89 -37.68 -6.52
C LEU A 68 -31.96 -38.31 -7.55
N ASN A 69 -32.38 -38.32 -8.81
CA ASN A 69 -31.55 -38.76 -9.93
C ASN A 69 -31.00 -37.54 -10.65
N VAL A 70 -29.68 -37.41 -10.73
CA VAL A 70 -28.99 -36.30 -11.40
C VAL A 70 -28.30 -36.84 -12.64
N LYS A 71 -28.55 -36.23 -13.80
CA LYS A 71 -28.03 -36.69 -15.10
C LYS A 71 -27.09 -35.65 -15.69
N PHE A 72 -25.89 -36.11 -16.07
CA PHE A 72 -24.91 -35.41 -16.88
C PHE A 72 -24.91 -35.99 -18.30
N SER A 73 -23.99 -35.54 -19.17
CA SER A 73 -23.87 -36.02 -20.56
C SER A 73 -23.70 -37.54 -20.65
N ASP A 74 -22.69 -38.09 -19.96
CA ASP A 74 -22.29 -39.50 -20.09
C ASP A 74 -22.46 -40.31 -18.79
N GLN A 75 -22.72 -39.64 -17.68
CA GLN A 75 -22.81 -40.24 -16.35
C GLN A 75 -24.03 -39.70 -15.59
N SER A 76 -24.49 -40.45 -14.58
CA SER A 76 -25.54 -39.99 -13.67
C SER A 76 -25.27 -40.48 -12.27
N PHE A 77 -25.77 -39.77 -11.26
CA PHE A 77 -25.75 -40.28 -9.90
C PHE A 77 -27.14 -40.28 -9.27
N ARG A 78 -27.36 -41.23 -8.36
CA ARG A 78 -28.59 -41.34 -7.58
C ARG A 78 -28.29 -41.18 -6.10
N ILE A 79 -28.90 -40.17 -5.50
CA ILE A 79 -28.90 -39.94 -4.05
C ILE A 79 -30.21 -40.48 -3.48
N THR A 80 -30.13 -41.23 -2.38
CA THR A 80 -31.30 -41.69 -1.62
C THR A 80 -31.32 -40.95 -0.28
N ILE A 81 -32.45 -40.36 0.09
CA ILE A 81 -32.60 -39.61 1.35
C ILE A 81 -32.33 -40.53 2.55
N GLN A 82 -31.67 -40.00 3.59
CA GLN A 82 -31.25 -40.72 4.80
C GLN A 82 -30.26 -41.87 4.55
N ASN A 83 -29.70 -41.97 3.34
CA ASN A 83 -28.69 -42.97 2.99
C ASN A 83 -27.41 -42.26 2.51
N PRO A 84 -26.25 -42.47 3.16
CA PRO A 84 -25.01 -41.83 2.75
C PRO A 84 -24.41 -42.40 1.46
N PHE A 85 -24.87 -43.55 0.96
CA PHE A 85 -24.32 -44.18 -0.24
C PHE A 85 -25.00 -43.68 -1.53
N VAL A 86 -24.20 -43.05 -2.39
CA VAL A 86 -24.58 -42.52 -3.71
C VAL A 86 -24.13 -43.50 -4.79
N ASN A 87 -25.04 -43.83 -5.71
CA ASN A 87 -24.72 -44.70 -6.84
C ASN A 87 -24.38 -43.85 -8.06
N ILE A 88 -23.14 -43.93 -8.54
CA ILE A 88 -22.69 -43.31 -9.79
C ILE A 88 -22.78 -44.37 -10.90
N LEU A 89 -23.46 -44.03 -11.99
CA LEU A 89 -23.72 -44.88 -13.14
C LEU A 89 -23.04 -44.25 -14.37
N ASP A 90 -22.13 -44.99 -14.97
CA ASP A 90 -21.52 -44.63 -16.25
C ASP A 90 -22.31 -45.28 -17.39
N SER A 91 -22.89 -44.46 -18.26
CA SER A 91 -23.75 -44.94 -19.34
C SER A 91 -22.95 -45.53 -20.52
N GLN A 92 -21.69 -45.11 -20.70
CA GLN A 92 -20.80 -45.61 -21.75
C GLN A 92 -20.13 -46.93 -21.34
N LEU A 93 -19.64 -47.02 -20.10
CA LEU A 93 -18.92 -48.19 -19.58
C LEU A 93 -19.83 -49.25 -18.96
N LYS A 94 -21.12 -48.95 -18.73
CA LYS A 94 -22.09 -49.78 -17.99
C LYS A 94 -21.59 -50.18 -16.59
N THR A 95 -20.70 -49.41 -16.00
CA THR A 95 -20.14 -49.65 -14.66
C THR A 95 -20.88 -48.86 -13.60
N LYS A 96 -20.96 -49.43 -12.39
CA LYS A 96 -21.58 -48.80 -11.22
C LYS A 96 -20.53 -48.62 -10.12
N LYS A 97 -20.32 -47.38 -9.68
CA LYS A 97 -19.44 -47.02 -8.56
C LYS A 97 -20.30 -46.53 -7.39
N ILE A 98 -19.93 -46.87 -6.16
CA ILE A 98 -20.60 -46.38 -4.95
C ILE A 98 -19.69 -45.34 -4.30
N TYR A 99 -20.23 -44.15 -4.02
CA TYR A 99 -19.56 -43.08 -3.28
C TYR A 99 -20.26 -42.91 -1.93
N GLN A 100 -19.53 -42.82 -0.83
CA GLN A 100 -20.11 -42.64 0.50
C GLN A 100 -19.96 -41.18 0.94
N LEU A 101 -21.08 -40.52 1.20
CA LEU A 101 -21.12 -39.19 1.80
C LEU A 101 -20.77 -39.29 3.30
N PRO A 102 -20.05 -38.30 3.86
CA PRO A 102 -19.79 -38.21 5.30
C PRO A 102 -21.07 -38.12 6.14
N ASN A 103 -22.09 -37.44 5.61
CA ASN A 103 -23.39 -37.27 6.24
C ASN A 103 -24.52 -37.66 5.29
N ALA A 104 -25.60 -38.24 5.84
CA ALA A 104 -26.75 -38.61 5.05
C ALA A 104 -27.55 -37.36 4.63
N PRO A 105 -28.02 -37.28 3.37
CA PRO A 105 -28.85 -36.19 2.90
C PRO A 105 -30.25 -36.25 3.50
N TYR A 106 -30.88 -35.09 3.68
CA TYR A 106 -32.25 -34.99 4.21
C TYR A 106 -33.16 -34.18 3.29
N LEU A 107 -34.45 -34.15 3.61
CA LEU A 107 -35.48 -33.48 2.83
C LEU A 107 -36.14 -32.39 3.67
N LYS A 108 -36.25 -31.17 3.14
CA LYS A 108 -37.01 -30.04 3.72
C LYS A 108 -37.81 -29.39 2.60
N ASN A 109 -39.12 -29.21 2.78
CA ASN A 109 -40.01 -28.57 1.80
C ASN A 109 -39.93 -29.12 0.36
N ASN A 110 -39.73 -30.44 0.19
CA ASN A 110 -39.48 -31.11 -1.10
C ASN A 110 -38.13 -30.81 -1.79
N PHE A 111 -37.20 -30.15 -1.10
CA PHE A 111 -35.82 -29.94 -1.53
C PHE A 111 -34.86 -30.89 -0.79
N VAL A 112 -33.94 -31.50 -1.53
CA VAL A 112 -32.90 -32.39 -0.98
C VAL A 112 -31.71 -31.55 -0.55
N PHE A 113 -31.36 -31.67 0.73
CA PHE A 113 -30.23 -30.99 1.33
C PHE A 113 -29.04 -31.94 1.50
N VAL A 114 -27.88 -31.50 1.03
CA VAL A 114 -26.60 -32.22 1.09
C VAL A 114 -25.55 -31.28 1.66
N SER A 115 -24.62 -31.78 2.47
CA SER A 115 -23.51 -30.94 2.96
C SER A 115 -22.76 -30.33 1.78
N SER A 116 -22.42 -29.04 1.84
CA SER A 116 -21.84 -28.27 0.72
C SER A 116 -20.60 -28.94 0.12
N LEU A 117 -19.63 -29.31 0.96
CA LEU A 117 -18.41 -30.02 0.55
C LEU A 117 -18.71 -31.30 -0.23
N SER A 118 -19.60 -32.16 0.30
CA SER A 118 -19.94 -33.42 -0.37
C SER A 118 -20.70 -33.21 -1.69
N ALA A 119 -21.52 -32.16 -1.79
CA ALA A 119 -22.18 -31.81 -3.04
C ALA A 119 -21.15 -31.36 -4.09
N ILE A 120 -20.19 -30.52 -3.69
CA ILE A 120 -19.08 -30.06 -4.53
C ILE A 120 -18.23 -31.22 -5.02
N GLU A 121 -17.77 -32.09 -4.12
CA GLU A 121 -16.97 -33.27 -4.46
C GLU A 121 -17.71 -34.19 -5.45
N LEU A 122 -18.99 -34.49 -5.16
CA LEU A 122 -19.80 -35.38 -5.98
C LEU A 122 -20.05 -34.83 -7.39
N ILE A 123 -20.33 -33.52 -7.51
CA ILE A 123 -20.51 -32.88 -8.82
C ILE A 123 -19.17 -32.82 -9.55
N ASN A 124 -18.08 -32.41 -8.89
CA ASN A 124 -16.76 -32.28 -9.52
C ASN A 124 -16.18 -33.61 -10.00
N LEU A 125 -16.57 -34.73 -9.39
CA LEU A 125 -16.20 -36.08 -9.85
C LEU A 125 -16.70 -36.40 -11.26
N ILE A 126 -17.80 -35.78 -11.69
CA ILE A 126 -18.55 -36.19 -12.89
C ILE A 126 -18.68 -35.06 -13.91
N TRP A 127 -18.90 -33.83 -13.44
CA TRP A 127 -19.14 -32.67 -14.29
C TRP A 127 -17.89 -32.28 -15.08
N ASP A 128 -18.08 -31.74 -16.29
CA ASP A 128 -17.00 -31.21 -17.13
C ASP A 128 -16.45 -29.88 -16.60
N LYS A 129 -17.19 -29.21 -15.70
CA LYS A 129 -16.76 -28.02 -14.96
C LYS A 129 -16.46 -28.32 -13.50
N GLN A 130 -15.99 -27.30 -12.78
CA GLN A 130 -15.62 -27.42 -11.37
C GLN A 130 -16.33 -26.38 -10.51
N LEU A 131 -16.84 -26.84 -9.37
CA LEU A 131 -17.27 -26.03 -8.25
C LEU A 131 -16.10 -25.83 -7.29
N VAL A 132 -15.78 -24.57 -6.98
CA VAL A 132 -14.74 -24.18 -6.02
C VAL A 132 -15.39 -23.51 -4.82
N GLN A 133 -15.11 -24.01 -3.62
CA GLN A 133 -15.57 -23.37 -2.39
C GLN A 133 -14.59 -22.29 -1.97
N LEU A 134 -14.95 -21.03 -2.18
CA LEU A 134 -14.09 -19.89 -1.82
C LEU A 134 -14.17 -19.59 -0.33
N ALA A 135 -15.36 -19.76 0.23
CA ALA A 135 -15.68 -19.59 1.64
C ALA A 135 -16.91 -20.46 1.98
N PRO A 136 -17.23 -20.67 3.27
CA PRO A 136 -18.43 -21.38 3.70
C PRO A 136 -19.72 -21.07 2.93
N ASN A 137 -19.96 -19.80 2.63
CA ASN A 137 -21.16 -19.24 2.02
C ASN A 137 -20.99 -18.87 0.54
N ARG A 138 -19.86 -19.20 -0.10
CA ARG A 138 -19.57 -18.79 -1.49
C ARG A 138 -18.99 -19.95 -2.30
N ILE A 139 -19.65 -20.27 -3.42
CA ILE A 139 -19.21 -21.30 -4.36
C ILE A 139 -19.11 -20.69 -5.75
N LYS A 140 -17.98 -20.89 -6.41
CA LYS A 140 -17.76 -20.43 -7.79
C LYS A 140 -17.76 -21.60 -8.75
N VAL A 141 -18.44 -21.40 -9.87
CA VAL A 141 -18.33 -22.26 -11.05
C VAL A 141 -17.17 -21.76 -11.90
N ILE A 142 -16.20 -22.63 -12.11
CA ILE A 142 -15.10 -22.40 -13.04
C ILE A 142 -15.07 -23.53 -14.07
N GLU A 143 -14.53 -23.25 -15.24
CA GLU A 143 -14.16 -24.32 -16.16
C GLU A 143 -13.11 -25.20 -15.48
N LYS A 144 -13.20 -26.54 -15.64
CA LYS A 144 -12.07 -27.37 -15.25
C LYS A 144 -10.89 -26.89 -16.08
N ILE A 145 -9.78 -26.63 -15.41
CA ILE A 145 -8.51 -26.39 -16.08
C ILE A 145 -8.18 -27.72 -16.77
N GLN A 146 -8.65 -27.90 -18.01
CA GLN A 146 -7.99 -28.81 -18.93
C GLN A 146 -6.57 -28.30 -19.02
N GLU A 147 -5.61 -29.21 -18.95
CA GLU A 147 -4.24 -28.91 -19.33
C GLU A 147 -4.31 -28.02 -20.57
N GLN A 148 -3.99 -26.73 -20.43
CA GLN A 148 -3.54 -25.98 -21.58
C GLN A 148 -2.15 -26.55 -21.88
N ILE A 149 -2.11 -27.79 -22.36
CA ILE A 149 -1.19 -28.13 -23.42
C ILE A 149 -1.67 -27.20 -24.53
N PRO A 150 -0.87 -26.20 -24.94
CA PRO A 150 -1.14 -25.56 -26.20
C PRO A 150 -1.16 -26.72 -27.21
N ASP A 151 -2.34 -27.04 -27.76
CA ASP A 151 -2.42 -27.84 -28.98
C ASP A 151 -1.39 -27.23 -29.91
N THR A 152 -0.31 -27.97 -30.18
CA THR A 152 0.91 -27.51 -30.89
C THR A 152 0.63 -26.24 -31.65
N LEU A 153 0.94 -25.08 -31.02
CA LEU A 153 0.66 -23.78 -31.62
C LEU A 153 1.26 -23.84 -33.04
N PRO A 154 0.51 -23.42 -34.08
CA PRO A 154 1.01 -23.51 -35.44
C PRO A 154 2.34 -22.76 -35.49
N LYS A 155 3.42 -23.51 -35.76
CA LYS A 155 4.79 -23.00 -35.81
C LYS A 155 4.83 -21.69 -36.61
N LEU A 156 4.91 -20.57 -35.92
CA LEU A 156 4.84 -19.24 -36.50
C LEU A 156 6.14 -18.95 -37.27
N LYS A 157 6.04 -18.24 -38.38
CA LYS A 157 7.20 -17.76 -39.14
C LYS A 157 7.29 -16.25 -39.05
N ILE A 158 8.50 -15.73 -38.84
CA ILE A 158 8.80 -14.31 -39.03
C ILE A 158 8.76 -14.05 -40.54
N SER A 159 7.74 -13.32 -40.98
CA SER A 159 7.50 -12.97 -42.38
C SER A 159 8.29 -11.74 -42.82
N LYS A 160 8.47 -10.78 -41.91
CA LYS A 160 9.15 -9.50 -42.16
C LYS A 160 9.68 -8.94 -40.84
N PHE A 161 10.76 -8.17 -40.95
CA PHE A 161 11.45 -7.49 -39.86
C PHE A 161 11.80 -6.06 -40.31
N GLU A 162 11.53 -5.05 -39.48
CA GLU A 162 11.86 -3.64 -39.75
C GLU A 162 12.50 -2.99 -38.52
N ILE A 163 13.51 -2.13 -38.74
CA ILE A 163 14.13 -1.30 -37.69
C ILE A 163 13.85 0.16 -38.02
N GLU A 164 13.30 0.88 -37.06
CA GLU A 164 13.02 2.32 -37.10
C GLU A 164 13.77 2.99 -35.96
N SER A 165 14.50 4.07 -36.27
CA SER A 165 15.20 4.87 -35.26
C SER A 165 14.35 6.06 -34.84
N GLU A 166 14.32 6.33 -33.54
CA GLU A 166 13.67 7.48 -32.91
C GLU A 166 14.73 8.27 -32.09
N ASP A 167 14.40 9.47 -31.64
CA ASP A 167 15.37 10.39 -31.01
C ASP A 167 16.09 9.79 -29.79
N GLU A 168 15.41 8.95 -28.98
CA GLU A 168 15.96 8.26 -27.80
C GLU A 168 15.58 6.78 -27.73
N ALA A 169 15.16 6.20 -28.86
CA ALA A 169 14.72 4.80 -28.92
C ALA A 169 14.98 4.15 -30.29
N VAL A 170 14.98 2.83 -30.31
CA VAL A 170 14.99 2.02 -31.53
C VAL A 170 13.79 1.08 -31.49
N LYS A 171 12.93 1.17 -32.50
CA LYS A 171 11.79 0.26 -32.71
C LYS A 171 12.16 -0.83 -33.68
N VAL A 172 11.85 -2.06 -33.29
CA VAL A 172 12.09 -3.27 -34.06
C VAL A 172 10.76 -4.00 -34.24
N LYS A 173 10.20 -3.96 -35.44
CA LYS A 173 8.90 -4.55 -35.77
C LYS A 173 9.09 -5.93 -36.39
N LEU A 174 8.47 -6.94 -35.77
CA LEU A 174 8.40 -8.31 -36.21
C LEU A 174 6.99 -8.64 -36.72
N PHE A 175 6.89 -9.14 -37.94
CA PHE A 175 5.62 -9.57 -38.52
C PHE A 175 5.58 -11.08 -38.62
N PHE A 176 4.57 -11.71 -38.02
CA PHE A 176 4.42 -13.17 -37.98
C PHE A 176 3.35 -13.67 -38.96
N SER A 177 3.41 -14.97 -39.28
CA SER A 177 2.36 -15.65 -40.06
C SER A 177 1.01 -15.78 -39.33
N GLY A 178 0.97 -15.46 -38.04
CA GLY A 178 -0.20 -15.53 -37.14
C GLY A 178 0.06 -14.75 -35.86
N GLU A 179 -0.91 -14.71 -34.95
CA GLU A 179 -0.81 -13.95 -33.71
C GLU A 179 0.17 -14.60 -32.73
N ILE A 180 1.22 -13.87 -32.34
CA ILE A 180 2.14 -14.33 -31.29
C ILE A 180 1.55 -14.00 -29.91
N THR A 181 1.46 -15.03 -29.07
CA THR A 181 0.85 -14.94 -27.74
C THR A 181 1.84 -15.22 -26.61
N ASN A 182 2.96 -15.87 -26.92
CA ASN A 182 3.95 -16.29 -25.93
C ASN A 182 5.36 -15.85 -26.35
N TYR A 183 5.83 -14.79 -25.71
CA TYR A 183 7.19 -14.29 -25.83
C TYR A 183 7.61 -13.71 -24.49
N TYR A 184 8.91 -13.72 -24.20
CA TYR A 184 9.44 -13.03 -23.05
C TYR A 184 10.82 -12.47 -23.38
N ASN A 185 11.19 -11.39 -22.70
CA ASN A 185 12.51 -10.82 -22.82
C ASN A 185 13.20 -10.74 -21.46
N PHE A 186 14.52 -10.71 -21.49
CA PHE A 186 15.38 -10.52 -20.33
C PHE A 186 16.68 -9.87 -20.76
N TYR A 187 17.42 -9.29 -19.82
CA TYR A 187 18.77 -8.77 -20.08
C TYR A 187 19.82 -9.78 -19.66
N ARG A 188 20.88 -9.93 -20.48
CA ARG A 188 22.12 -10.62 -20.10
C ARG A 188 23.28 -9.66 -20.33
N SER A 189 23.88 -9.20 -19.23
CA SER A 189 24.77 -8.04 -19.24
C SER A 189 24.03 -6.82 -19.85
N GLN A 190 24.60 -6.11 -20.82
CA GLN A 190 23.94 -4.97 -21.49
C GLN A 190 23.00 -5.38 -22.62
N ASN A 191 22.93 -6.67 -22.98
CA ASN A 191 22.19 -7.11 -24.17
C ASN A 191 20.79 -7.56 -23.80
N LEU A 192 19.82 -7.18 -24.63
CA LEU A 192 18.45 -7.66 -24.52
C LEU A 192 18.31 -9.01 -25.25
N HIS A 193 17.71 -9.98 -24.60
CA HIS A 193 17.36 -11.28 -25.16
C HIS A 193 15.83 -11.38 -25.24
N LEU A 194 15.31 -11.76 -26.39
CA LEU A 194 13.88 -12.02 -26.63
C LEU A 194 13.71 -13.48 -27.05
N ILE A 195 12.94 -14.23 -26.27
CA ILE A 195 12.55 -15.59 -26.59
C ILE A 195 11.16 -15.57 -27.19
N LEU A 196 11.07 -16.09 -28.41
CA LEU A 196 9.84 -16.24 -29.16
C LEU A 196 9.45 -17.73 -29.17
N TRP A 197 8.48 -18.11 -28.35
CA TRP A 197 8.00 -19.48 -28.27
C TRP A 197 7.15 -19.82 -29.51
N ASP A 198 7.23 -21.07 -29.96
CA ASP A 198 6.50 -21.59 -31.12
C ASP A 198 6.82 -20.90 -32.46
N VAL A 199 7.96 -20.22 -32.56
CA VAL A 199 8.47 -19.60 -33.80
C VAL A 199 9.57 -20.49 -34.40
N ILE A 200 9.36 -21.00 -35.63
CA ILE A 200 10.29 -21.92 -36.31
C ILE A 200 10.62 -21.44 -37.72
N GLY A 201 11.90 -21.45 -38.05
CA GLY A 201 12.39 -21.23 -39.42
C GLY A 201 13.16 -19.93 -39.63
N VAL A 202 13.83 -19.42 -38.59
CA VAL A 202 14.78 -18.31 -38.74
C VAL A 202 16.18 -18.92 -38.82
N ASN A 203 16.84 -18.89 -39.96
CA ASN A 203 18.24 -19.32 -40.00
C ASN A 203 19.06 -18.43 -39.05
N ASP A 204 20.07 -19.00 -38.38
CA ASP A 204 20.98 -18.22 -37.55
C ASP A 204 21.53 -17.05 -38.38
N SER A 205 21.18 -15.83 -37.96
CA SER A 205 21.40 -14.61 -38.74
C SER A 205 21.80 -13.47 -37.81
N VAL A 206 22.72 -12.63 -38.28
CA VAL A 206 23.12 -11.40 -37.60
C VAL A 206 22.73 -10.23 -38.49
N PHE A 207 21.99 -9.28 -37.93
CA PHE A 207 21.54 -8.05 -38.59
C PHE A 207 22.22 -6.86 -37.92
N GLU A 208 22.96 -6.06 -38.69
CA GLU A 208 23.51 -4.79 -38.21
C GLU A 208 22.41 -3.73 -38.13
N SER A 209 22.42 -2.94 -37.06
CA SER A 209 21.45 -1.86 -36.87
C SER A 209 21.81 -0.65 -37.74
N PRO A 210 20.83 0.04 -38.33
CA PRO A 210 21.06 1.31 -39.04
C PRO A 210 21.34 2.50 -38.10
N SER A 211 21.11 2.37 -36.78
CA SER A 211 21.41 3.39 -35.77
C SER A 211 22.38 2.85 -34.73
N GLU A 212 23.59 3.40 -34.68
CA GLU A 212 24.66 2.97 -33.76
C GLU A 212 24.50 3.54 -32.32
N ASP A 213 23.45 4.33 -32.03
CA ASP A 213 23.35 5.04 -30.75
C ASP A 213 22.88 4.14 -29.59
N ILE A 214 21.88 3.26 -29.84
CA ILE A 214 21.27 2.38 -28.81
C ILE A 214 21.47 0.91 -29.14
N LEU A 215 21.23 0.49 -30.39
CA LEU A 215 21.26 -0.90 -30.83
C LEU A 215 22.44 -1.12 -31.78
N ASP A 216 23.39 -1.98 -31.45
CA ASP A 216 24.53 -2.35 -32.31
C ASP A 216 24.08 -3.35 -33.39
N LYS A 217 23.59 -4.50 -32.96
CA LYS A 217 23.19 -5.60 -33.85
C LYS A 217 22.15 -6.50 -33.21
N ILE A 218 21.49 -7.30 -34.04
CA ILE A 218 20.55 -8.34 -33.62
C ILE A 218 21.03 -9.69 -34.13
N GLU A 219 21.25 -10.65 -33.23
CA GLU A 219 21.57 -12.03 -33.55
C GLU A 219 20.34 -12.91 -33.28
N ILE A 220 19.94 -13.74 -34.23
CA ILE A 220 18.85 -14.70 -34.04
C ILE A 220 19.42 -16.11 -34.00
N LYS A 221 19.00 -16.90 -33.01
CA LYS A 221 19.34 -18.32 -32.84
C LYS A 221 18.08 -19.18 -32.86
N SER A 222 18.07 -20.20 -33.69
CA SER A 222 16.93 -21.13 -33.77
C SER A 222 17.12 -22.39 -32.92
N PHE A 223 16.08 -22.76 -32.18
CA PHE A 223 16.00 -24.01 -31.40
C PHE A 223 14.78 -24.83 -31.81
N GLU A 224 14.64 -26.05 -31.28
CA GLU A 224 13.56 -26.98 -31.68
C GLU A 224 12.14 -26.46 -31.38
N GLN A 225 11.97 -25.59 -30.38
CA GLN A 225 10.67 -25.11 -29.90
C GLN A 225 10.55 -23.57 -29.81
N PHE A 226 11.65 -22.83 -29.92
CA PHE A 226 11.66 -21.36 -29.83
C PHE A 226 12.79 -20.76 -30.67
N SER A 227 12.71 -19.46 -30.92
CA SER A 227 13.82 -18.66 -31.47
C SER A 227 14.25 -17.62 -30.44
N GLU A 228 15.55 -17.47 -30.23
CA GLU A 228 16.13 -16.41 -29.38
C GLU A 228 16.64 -15.27 -30.28
N MET A 229 16.18 -14.05 -30.05
CA MET A 229 16.74 -12.84 -30.66
C MET A 229 17.53 -12.07 -29.60
N ILE A 230 18.82 -11.86 -29.85
CA ILE A 230 19.77 -11.17 -28.99
C ILE A 230 20.04 -9.79 -29.60
N PHE A 231 19.64 -8.75 -28.92
CA PHE A 231 19.85 -7.36 -29.26
C PHE A 231 21.07 -6.88 -28.47
N TYR A 232 22.17 -6.63 -29.18
CA TYR A 232 23.39 -6.08 -28.61
C TYR A 232 23.24 -4.57 -28.49
N LEU A 233 23.35 -4.01 -27.30
CA LEU A 233 23.07 -2.60 -27.04
C LEU A 233 24.35 -1.82 -26.73
N ASN A 234 24.40 -0.57 -27.15
CA ASN A 234 25.53 0.34 -26.92
C ASN A 234 25.40 1.20 -25.65
N LYS A 235 24.22 1.16 -25.00
CA LYS A 235 23.92 1.89 -23.76
C LYS A 235 23.85 0.92 -22.58
N GLU A 236 24.39 1.33 -21.43
CA GLU A 236 24.43 0.48 -20.22
C GLU A 236 23.08 0.36 -19.53
N GLU A 237 22.24 1.40 -19.62
CA GLU A 237 20.90 1.40 -19.03
C GLU A 237 19.86 1.60 -20.14
N THR A 238 19.14 0.54 -20.51
CA THR A 238 18.05 0.59 -21.48
C THR A 238 16.77 -0.04 -20.95
N ILE A 239 15.62 0.47 -21.36
CA ILE A 239 14.31 -0.14 -21.13
C ILE A 239 13.84 -0.76 -22.44
N THR A 240 13.31 -1.99 -22.36
CA THR A 240 12.72 -2.67 -23.51
C THR A 240 11.24 -2.86 -23.30
N GLU A 241 10.46 -2.43 -24.28
CA GLU A 241 9.02 -2.65 -24.36
C GLU A 241 8.72 -3.58 -25.52
N ILE A 242 7.83 -4.54 -25.28
CA ILE A 242 7.36 -5.44 -26.32
C ILE A 242 5.83 -5.41 -26.32
N PHE A 243 5.24 -4.90 -27.40
CA PHE A 243 3.80 -4.74 -27.55
C PHE A 243 3.32 -5.21 -28.93
N LYS A 244 2.02 -5.44 -29.07
CA LYS A 244 1.44 -5.78 -30.37
C LYS A 244 1.28 -4.50 -31.20
N GLY A 245 1.66 -4.56 -32.47
CA GLY A 245 1.50 -3.43 -33.40
C GLY A 245 0.04 -3.22 -33.84
N ASP A 246 -0.15 -2.38 -34.86
CA ASP A 246 -1.49 -2.08 -35.39
C ASP A 246 -2.20 -3.33 -35.95
N ASN A 247 -1.42 -4.34 -36.34
CA ASN A 247 -1.91 -5.64 -36.76
C ASN A 247 -1.73 -6.69 -35.65
N LYS A 248 -2.71 -7.59 -35.47
CA LYS A 248 -2.64 -8.68 -34.47
C LYS A 248 -1.46 -9.65 -34.67
N ASN A 249 -0.88 -9.66 -35.87
CA ASN A 249 0.28 -10.49 -36.21
C ASN A 249 1.62 -9.72 -36.14
N GLU A 250 1.62 -8.52 -35.57
CA GLU A 250 2.80 -7.67 -35.44
C GLU A 250 3.24 -7.58 -33.98
N LEU A 251 4.53 -7.73 -33.73
CA LEU A 251 5.17 -7.51 -32.43
C LEU A 251 6.21 -6.41 -32.58
N VAL A 252 6.09 -5.37 -31.79
CA VAL A 252 7.01 -4.22 -31.79
C VAL A 252 7.87 -4.30 -30.54
N ILE A 253 9.18 -4.33 -30.72
CA ILE A 253 10.18 -4.23 -29.66
C ILE A 253 10.76 -2.82 -29.70
N ARG A 254 10.46 -2.00 -28.70
CA ARG A 254 11.05 -0.66 -28.56
C ARG A 254 12.12 -0.71 -27.48
N ILE A 255 13.34 -0.28 -27.81
CA ILE A 255 14.47 -0.23 -26.89
C ILE A 255 14.88 1.23 -26.73
N SER A 256 14.76 1.75 -25.52
CA SER A 256 15.03 3.16 -25.19
C SER A 256 16.14 3.25 -24.15
N GLU A 257 16.88 4.36 -24.12
CA GLU A 257 17.75 4.66 -22.96
C GLU A 257 16.89 4.71 -21.68
N ARG A 258 17.45 4.34 -20.52
CA ARG A 258 16.76 4.39 -19.22
C ARG A 258 16.62 5.83 -18.73
N ASP A 259 16.05 6.68 -19.56
CA ASP A 259 15.19 7.75 -19.11
C ASP A 259 13.74 7.24 -19.22
N PHE A 260 12.81 7.73 -18.42
CA PHE A 260 11.47 7.13 -18.27
C PHE A 260 10.57 7.21 -19.55
N GLY A 261 11.14 7.48 -20.72
CA GLY A 261 10.44 7.69 -21.99
C GLY A 261 9.58 8.95 -21.98
N ASP A 262 9.03 9.31 -23.14
CA ASP A 262 8.09 10.43 -23.23
C ASP A 262 6.82 10.18 -22.41
N TRP A 263 6.20 11.27 -21.96
CA TRP A 263 4.85 11.22 -21.42
C TRP A 263 3.84 11.26 -22.57
N TYR A 264 2.81 10.42 -22.47
CA TYR A 264 1.71 10.34 -23.41
C TYR A 264 0.38 10.57 -22.71
N VAL A 265 -0.63 10.85 -23.52
CA VAL A 265 -1.99 11.05 -23.05
C VAL A 265 -3.00 10.34 -23.96
N LYS A 266 -4.00 9.75 -23.32
CA LYS A 266 -5.24 9.30 -23.96
C LYS A 266 -6.44 9.79 -23.17
N GLU A 267 -7.57 9.83 -23.83
CA GLU A 267 -8.82 10.28 -23.22
C GLU A 267 -9.98 9.33 -23.55
N SER A 268 -10.93 9.26 -22.63
CA SER A 268 -12.26 8.69 -22.83
C SER A 268 -13.32 9.77 -22.57
N GLU A 269 -14.58 9.39 -22.35
CA GLU A 269 -15.67 10.33 -22.09
C GLU A 269 -15.41 11.14 -20.81
N ASN A 270 -15.08 10.46 -19.71
CA ASN A 270 -14.94 11.04 -18.39
C ASN A 270 -13.49 11.10 -17.89
N PHE A 271 -12.53 10.51 -18.59
CA PHE A 271 -11.13 10.40 -18.12
C PHE A 271 -10.10 10.98 -19.09
N LYS A 272 -9.02 11.48 -18.49
CA LYS A 272 -7.75 11.78 -19.15
C LYS A 272 -6.66 10.97 -18.45
N ILE A 273 -6.04 10.03 -19.15
CA ILE A 273 -4.95 9.22 -18.60
C ILE A 273 -3.61 9.72 -19.12
N ILE A 274 -2.71 10.05 -18.19
CA ILE A 274 -1.33 10.46 -18.45
C ILE A 274 -0.44 9.27 -18.07
N TYR A 275 0.46 8.89 -18.96
CA TYR A 275 1.25 7.68 -18.78
C TYR A 275 2.63 7.80 -19.44
N ARG A 276 3.58 7.00 -18.95
CA ARG A 276 4.84 6.76 -19.64
C ARG A 276 4.63 5.73 -20.74
N ASP A 277 5.42 5.81 -21.80
CA ASP A 277 5.42 4.88 -22.93
C ASP A 277 5.29 3.40 -22.50
N SER A 278 6.08 3.01 -21.49
CA SER A 278 6.16 1.67 -20.91
C SER A 278 4.87 1.13 -20.29
N HIS A 279 3.86 1.98 -20.12
CA HIS A 279 2.55 1.61 -19.59
C HIS A 279 1.48 1.53 -20.69
N SER A 280 1.82 1.85 -21.95
CA SER A 280 0.87 1.96 -23.08
C SER A 280 -0.01 0.71 -23.26
N HIS A 281 0.53 -0.49 -23.00
CA HIS A 281 -0.19 -1.77 -23.08
C HIS A 281 -1.34 -1.90 -22.08
N LEU A 282 -1.33 -1.13 -20.99
CA LEU A 282 -2.37 -1.13 -19.94
C LEU A 282 -3.41 -0.04 -20.12
N VAL A 283 -3.09 1.03 -20.85
CA VAL A 283 -3.88 2.27 -20.87
C VAL A 283 -5.32 2.05 -21.30
N ASN A 284 -5.55 1.29 -22.37
CA ASN A 284 -6.90 1.02 -22.83
C ASN A 284 -7.69 0.20 -21.80
N HIS A 285 -7.05 -0.79 -21.16
CA HIS A 285 -7.68 -1.59 -20.10
C HIS A 285 -8.02 -0.73 -18.89
N LEU A 286 -7.11 0.15 -18.45
CA LEU A 286 -7.34 1.09 -17.35
C LEU A 286 -8.50 2.04 -17.64
N LEU A 287 -8.56 2.64 -18.83
CA LEU A 287 -9.68 3.51 -19.23
C LEU A 287 -11.01 2.74 -19.27
N ASN A 288 -11.01 1.51 -19.80
CA ASN A 288 -12.20 0.67 -19.83
C ASN A 288 -12.68 0.35 -18.40
N SER A 289 -11.77 -0.05 -17.52
CA SER A 289 -12.06 -0.34 -16.11
C SER A 289 -12.57 0.91 -15.36
N ALA A 290 -12.01 2.09 -15.64
CA ALA A 290 -12.41 3.35 -15.02
C ALA A 290 -13.81 3.78 -15.46
N GLU A 291 -14.10 3.75 -16.77
CA GLU A 291 -15.41 4.10 -17.31
C GLU A 291 -16.49 3.10 -16.87
N ASN A 292 -16.18 1.80 -16.82
CA ASN A 292 -17.10 0.78 -16.31
C ASN A 292 -17.56 1.09 -14.88
N SER A 293 -16.57 1.35 -14.02
CA SER A 293 -16.78 1.61 -12.60
C SER A 293 -17.53 2.93 -12.39
N LEU A 294 -17.09 4.00 -13.05
CA LEU A 294 -17.71 5.33 -12.95
C LEU A 294 -19.17 5.31 -13.42
N ASN A 295 -19.47 4.66 -14.54
CA ASN A 295 -20.84 4.57 -15.07
C ASN A 295 -21.82 3.92 -14.10
N ARG A 296 -21.35 2.95 -13.28
CA ARG A 296 -22.17 2.35 -12.23
C ARG A 296 -22.29 3.27 -11.02
N LEU A 297 -21.18 3.86 -10.58
CA LEU A 297 -21.15 4.77 -9.43
C LEU A 297 -22.01 6.02 -9.64
N MET A 298 -21.96 6.64 -10.82
CA MET A 298 -22.78 7.80 -11.18
C MET A 298 -24.28 7.55 -10.99
N LYS A 299 -24.73 6.30 -11.21
CA LYS A 299 -26.13 5.89 -11.01
C LYS A 299 -26.48 5.67 -9.54
N ILE A 300 -25.55 5.12 -8.76
CA ILE A 300 -25.75 4.85 -7.33
C ILE A 300 -25.80 6.16 -6.54
N PHE A 301 -24.88 7.06 -6.85
CA PHE A 301 -24.64 8.30 -6.12
C PHE A 301 -25.27 9.54 -6.74
N ASN A 302 -25.98 9.40 -7.87
CA ASN A 302 -26.55 10.49 -8.66
C ASN A 302 -25.54 11.63 -8.94
N TYR A 303 -24.30 11.24 -9.28
CA TYR A 303 -23.18 12.16 -9.46
C TYR A 303 -22.77 12.22 -10.94
N LYS A 304 -22.27 13.39 -11.37
CA LYS A 304 -21.62 13.55 -12.67
C LYS A 304 -20.40 14.48 -12.52
N PRO A 305 -19.21 14.09 -13.01
CA PRO A 305 -18.05 14.95 -12.93
C PRO A 305 -18.17 16.15 -13.89
N ASP A 306 -17.81 17.35 -13.41
CA ASP A 306 -17.83 18.58 -14.21
C ASP A 306 -16.66 18.67 -15.21
N LYS A 307 -15.55 17.99 -14.89
CA LYS A 307 -14.32 17.91 -15.68
C LYS A 307 -13.86 16.47 -15.75
N LYS A 308 -13.08 16.13 -16.77
CA LYS A 308 -12.46 14.80 -16.87
C LYS A 308 -11.59 14.53 -15.64
N ILE A 309 -11.73 13.34 -15.08
CA ILE A 309 -10.90 12.85 -13.98
C ILE A 309 -9.54 12.46 -14.57
N ILE A 310 -8.47 12.89 -13.92
CA ILE A 310 -7.11 12.59 -14.37
C ILE A 310 -6.66 11.28 -13.75
N ILE A 311 -6.18 10.35 -14.57
CA ILE A 311 -5.49 9.14 -14.11
C ILE A 311 -4.02 9.30 -14.47
N ASN A 312 -3.11 9.08 -13.52
CA ASN A 312 -1.69 9.03 -13.81
C ASN A 312 -1.10 7.70 -13.37
N THR A 313 -0.31 7.09 -14.25
CA THR A 313 0.29 5.77 -14.04
C THR A 313 1.76 5.88 -13.65
N TYR A 314 2.19 5.07 -12.69
CA TYR A 314 3.56 5.05 -12.16
C TYR A 314 4.09 3.62 -12.06
N ASP A 315 5.40 3.47 -12.28
CA ASP A 315 6.19 2.28 -11.97
C ASP A 315 7.43 2.72 -11.18
N VAL A 316 7.29 2.82 -9.86
CA VAL A 316 8.31 3.40 -8.95
C VAL A 316 8.50 2.57 -7.67
N SER A 317 7.87 1.41 -7.59
CA SER A 317 7.77 0.52 -6.43
C SER A 317 7.48 -0.90 -6.92
N ASP A 318 7.76 -1.91 -6.09
CA ASP A 318 7.45 -3.31 -6.44
C ASP A 318 6.03 -3.76 -6.05
N TYR A 319 5.29 -2.91 -5.35
CA TYR A 319 3.89 -3.14 -5.01
C TYR A 319 3.02 -2.03 -5.58
N GLY A 320 1.91 -2.42 -6.20
CA GLY A 320 0.89 -1.49 -6.65
C GLY A 320 0.17 -0.80 -5.50
N PHE A 321 -0.34 0.39 -5.79
CA PHE A 321 -1.11 1.23 -4.88
C PHE A 321 -1.99 2.18 -5.69
N GLY A 322 -3.17 2.51 -5.16
CA GLY A 322 -4.07 3.52 -5.67
C GLY A 322 -4.16 4.68 -4.68
N GLY A 323 -4.18 5.91 -5.18
CA GLY A 323 -4.37 7.06 -4.32
C GLY A 323 -5.06 8.20 -5.04
N THR A 324 -6.00 8.84 -4.35
CA THR A 324 -6.88 9.83 -4.96
C THR A 324 -6.86 11.16 -4.22
N THR A 325 -7.00 12.25 -4.97
CA THR A 325 -7.33 13.56 -4.42
C THR A 325 -8.38 14.25 -5.28
N THR A 326 -9.20 15.09 -4.65
CA THR A 326 -10.16 15.97 -5.32
C THR A 326 -9.74 17.43 -5.31
N ILE A 327 -8.65 17.78 -4.58
CA ILE A 327 -8.03 19.11 -4.60
C ILE A 327 -6.62 19.07 -5.18
N PRO A 328 -6.23 20.05 -6.02
CA PRO A 328 -7.11 21.09 -6.57
C PRO A 328 -8.00 20.58 -7.73
N GLU A 329 -7.83 19.33 -8.15
CA GLU A 329 -8.67 18.69 -9.17
C GLU A 329 -8.83 17.19 -8.90
N ASN A 330 -9.75 16.55 -9.63
CA ASN A 330 -10.00 15.11 -9.51
C ASN A 330 -8.85 14.34 -10.16
N TYR A 331 -8.02 13.71 -9.33
CA TYR A 331 -6.80 13.06 -9.74
C TYR A 331 -6.65 11.70 -9.04
N VAL A 332 -6.39 10.67 -9.82
CA VAL A 332 -6.16 9.29 -9.39
C VAL A 332 -4.75 8.88 -9.80
N ARG A 333 -3.93 8.50 -8.83
CA ARG A 333 -2.63 7.87 -9.02
C ARG A 333 -2.79 6.36 -9.00
N ILE A 334 -2.24 5.68 -9.99
CA ILE A 334 -2.20 4.22 -10.08
C ILE A 334 -0.75 3.77 -10.23
N GLU A 335 -0.25 3.00 -9.28
CA GLU A 335 0.98 2.22 -9.46
C GLU A 335 0.64 0.88 -10.11
N ILE A 336 1.32 0.55 -11.21
CA ILE A 336 0.86 -0.52 -12.11
C ILE A 336 1.22 -1.94 -11.66
N GLU A 337 2.10 -2.05 -10.66
CA GLU A 337 2.58 -3.33 -10.16
C GLU A 337 1.52 -4.13 -9.38
N PRO A 338 1.71 -5.45 -9.18
CA PRO A 338 0.83 -6.26 -8.33
C PRO A 338 0.69 -5.70 -6.91
N LEU A 339 -0.49 -5.76 -6.33
CA LEU A 339 -0.75 -5.27 -4.97
C LEU A 339 -0.05 -6.18 -3.93
N GLU A 340 0.26 -5.66 -2.74
CA GLU A 340 0.87 -6.46 -1.66
C GLU A 340 -0.07 -7.61 -1.24
N THR A 341 0.43 -8.84 -1.30
CA THR A 341 -0.39 -10.04 -1.17
C THR A 341 -0.41 -10.63 0.25
N GLY A 342 -1.31 -11.61 0.46
CA GLY A 342 -1.37 -12.46 1.65
C GLY A 342 -2.58 -12.19 2.54
N TYR A 343 -2.99 -13.22 3.28
CA TYR A 343 -4.05 -13.16 4.30
C TYR A 343 -5.41 -12.67 3.79
N GLU A 344 -5.74 -12.83 2.51
CA GLU A 344 -7.00 -12.33 1.91
C GLU A 344 -7.27 -10.83 2.14
N VAL A 345 -6.24 -10.02 2.48
CA VAL A 345 -6.43 -8.58 2.73
C VAL A 345 -6.86 -7.84 1.46
N ILE A 346 -6.47 -8.37 0.30
CA ILE A 346 -6.86 -7.86 -1.01
C ILE A 346 -7.64 -8.98 -1.73
N PRO A 347 -8.87 -8.71 -2.19
CA PRO A 347 -9.63 -9.70 -2.93
C PRO A 347 -9.00 -9.93 -4.31
N TYR A 348 -8.89 -11.19 -4.69
CA TYR A 348 -8.08 -11.61 -5.83
C TYR A 348 -8.81 -11.56 -7.18
N SER A 349 -9.68 -10.56 -7.41
CA SER A 349 -10.37 -10.31 -8.69
C SER A 349 -9.47 -9.51 -9.66
N GLU A 350 -10.02 -9.02 -10.78
CA GLU A 350 -9.27 -8.17 -11.73
C GLU A 350 -8.79 -6.90 -11.03
N ARG A 351 -7.47 -6.82 -10.78
CA ARG A 351 -6.89 -5.86 -9.84
C ARG A 351 -7.13 -4.40 -10.19
N PHE A 352 -7.14 -4.05 -11.48
CA PHE A 352 -7.25 -2.64 -11.89
C PHE A 352 -8.67 -2.13 -11.79
N GLN A 353 -9.67 -2.92 -12.21
CA GLN A 353 -11.08 -2.59 -12.02
C GLN A 353 -11.43 -2.55 -10.54
N TRP A 354 -10.89 -3.47 -9.73
CA TRP A 354 -11.05 -3.44 -8.28
C TRP A 354 -10.49 -2.14 -7.68
N LEU A 355 -9.23 -1.81 -7.98
CA LEU A 355 -8.56 -0.62 -7.46
C LEU A 355 -9.25 0.67 -7.94
N LEU A 356 -9.58 0.78 -9.23
CA LEU A 356 -10.28 1.95 -9.76
C LEU A 356 -11.70 2.08 -9.16
N SER A 357 -12.40 0.97 -8.90
CA SER A 357 -13.70 1.02 -8.22
C SER A 357 -13.57 1.61 -6.82
N HIS A 358 -12.49 1.27 -6.10
CA HIS A 358 -12.19 1.84 -4.78
C HIS A 358 -11.87 3.34 -4.88
N GLU A 359 -10.89 3.71 -5.72
CA GLU A 359 -10.41 5.08 -5.86
C GLU A 359 -11.48 6.06 -6.38
N LEU A 360 -12.36 5.61 -7.27
CA LEU A 360 -13.43 6.46 -7.81
C LEU A 360 -14.52 6.77 -6.79
N VAL A 361 -14.70 5.94 -5.76
CA VAL A 361 -15.60 6.28 -4.64
C VAL A 361 -15.04 7.48 -3.88
N HIS A 362 -13.73 7.55 -3.65
CA HIS A 362 -13.07 8.71 -3.05
C HIS A 362 -13.25 9.97 -3.90
N ILE A 363 -13.18 9.87 -5.23
CA ILE A 363 -13.52 11.00 -6.11
C ILE A 363 -14.95 11.45 -5.85
N ILE A 364 -15.92 10.54 -5.90
CA ILE A 364 -17.33 10.91 -5.86
C ILE A 364 -17.72 11.50 -4.51
N VAL A 365 -17.43 10.79 -3.42
CA VAL A 365 -17.83 11.21 -2.08
C VAL A 365 -17.18 12.53 -1.70
N ASN A 366 -15.91 12.73 -2.07
CA ASN A 366 -15.21 13.97 -1.77
C ASN A 366 -15.54 15.11 -2.75
N ASP A 367 -15.89 14.82 -4.01
CA ASP A 367 -16.15 15.85 -5.02
C ASP A 367 -17.59 16.33 -5.09
N MET A 368 -18.57 15.57 -4.58
CA MET A 368 -19.96 16.03 -4.51
C MET A 368 -20.08 17.42 -3.86
N ALA A 369 -20.92 18.27 -4.44
CA ALA A 369 -21.13 19.64 -3.97
C ALA A 369 -22.59 20.05 -4.09
N GLY A 370 -23.10 20.73 -3.06
CA GLY A 370 -24.39 21.44 -3.12
C GLY A 370 -24.33 22.66 -4.04
N GLY A 371 -25.46 23.31 -4.29
CA GLY A 371 -25.54 24.44 -5.23
C GLY A 371 -24.68 25.65 -4.82
N PHE A 372 -24.57 25.91 -3.51
CA PHE A 372 -23.74 27.00 -2.98
C PHE A 372 -22.24 26.73 -3.18
N GLU A 373 -21.78 25.53 -2.83
CA GLU A 373 -20.37 25.13 -2.98
C GLU A 373 -19.95 25.13 -4.45
N SER A 374 -20.77 24.59 -5.34
CA SER A 374 -20.54 24.61 -6.80
C SER A 374 -20.40 26.05 -7.34
N SER A 375 -21.18 27.00 -6.80
CA SER A 375 -21.06 28.42 -7.14
C SER A 375 -19.71 29.01 -6.71
N LEU A 376 -19.21 28.67 -5.51
CA LEU A 376 -17.90 29.11 -5.03
C LEU A 376 -16.74 28.49 -5.83
N ARG A 377 -16.83 27.19 -6.14
CA ARG A 377 -15.84 26.48 -6.97
C ARG A 377 -15.67 27.13 -8.35
N SER A 378 -16.73 27.68 -8.92
CA SER A 378 -16.68 28.37 -10.22
C SER A 378 -15.81 29.64 -10.21
N VAL A 379 -15.63 30.26 -9.03
CA VAL A 379 -14.83 31.48 -8.84
C VAL A 379 -13.43 31.16 -8.33
N PHE A 380 -13.33 30.36 -7.27
CA PHE A 380 -12.08 30.16 -6.55
C PHE A 380 -11.30 28.89 -6.97
N GLY A 381 -11.94 27.99 -7.70
CA GLY A 381 -11.46 26.62 -7.90
C GLY A 381 -11.67 25.77 -6.66
N LYS A 382 -11.10 24.55 -6.66
CA LYS A 382 -11.01 23.72 -5.45
C LYS A 382 -9.69 24.05 -4.77
N VAL A 383 -9.75 24.77 -3.66
CA VAL A 383 -8.57 25.40 -3.07
C VAL A 383 -7.75 24.38 -2.27
N LEU A 384 -6.43 24.37 -2.45
CA LEU A 384 -5.51 23.57 -1.64
C LEU A 384 -5.08 24.36 -0.38
N PRO A 385 -5.05 23.75 0.82
CA PRO A 385 -4.49 24.41 2.01
C PRO A 385 -2.97 24.67 1.88
N GLU A 386 -2.58 25.93 2.03
CA GLU A 386 -1.22 26.41 1.85
C GLU A 386 -0.65 27.02 3.15
N LYS A 387 0.51 26.54 3.60
CA LYS A 387 1.14 26.98 4.86
C LYS A 387 1.57 28.43 4.86
N ASN A 388 1.97 28.96 3.70
CA ASN A 388 2.35 30.37 3.58
C ASN A 388 1.14 31.30 3.50
N GLN A 389 -0.03 30.75 3.16
CA GLN A 389 -1.29 31.47 3.02
C GLN A 389 -2.41 30.71 3.72
N PRO A 390 -2.42 30.63 5.07
CA PRO A 390 -3.36 29.79 5.82
C PRO A 390 -4.83 30.20 5.66
N LEU A 391 -5.14 31.39 5.12
CA LEU A 391 -6.50 31.74 4.70
C LEU A 391 -7.08 30.77 3.65
N SER A 392 -6.22 30.12 2.86
CA SER A 392 -6.61 29.06 1.94
C SER A 392 -7.39 27.92 2.61
N ILE A 393 -7.20 27.66 3.91
CA ILE A 393 -7.97 26.66 4.66
C ILE A 393 -9.47 26.99 4.63
N PHE A 394 -9.81 28.25 4.89
CA PHE A 394 -11.20 28.70 4.90
C PHE A 394 -11.84 28.49 3.52
N TYR A 395 -11.13 28.86 2.44
CA TYR A 395 -11.61 28.63 1.09
C TYR A 395 -11.67 27.15 0.72
N SER A 396 -10.72 26.34 1.20
CA SER A 396 -10.72 24.89 0.97
C SER A 396 -11.93 24.22 1.62
N LEU A 397 -12.25 24.58 2.87
CA LEU A 397 -13.46 24.11 3.55
C LEU A 397 -14.73 24.51 2.80
N LEU A 398 -14.77 25.72 2.22
CA LEU A 398 -15.92 26.20 1.45
C LEU A 398 -16.01 25.60 0.04
N THR A 399 -14.90 25.21 -0.57
CA THR A 399 -14.87 24.75 -1.97
C THR A 399 -14.72 23.24 -2.09
N ASN A 400 -14.54 22.52 -0.98
CA ASN A 400 -14.47 21.06 -0.96
C ASN A 400 -14.81 20.46 0.42
N HIS A 401 -16.01 20.71 0.93
CA HIS A 401 -16.37 20.38 2.33
C HIS A 401 -16.32 18.88 2.62
N ASN A 402 -16.82 18.03 1.73
CA ASN A 402 -16.90 16.58 1.97
C ASN A 402 -15.54 15.90 2.12
N ARG A 403 -14.47 16.49 1.58
CA ARG A 403 -13.10 16.02 1.80
C ARG A 403 -12.71 16.04 3.29
N TYR A 404 -13.32 16.95 4.06
CA TYR A 404 -13.08 17.14 5.49
C TYR A 404 -14.02 16.28 6.34
N THR A 405 -13.99 14.98 6.08
CA THR A 405 -14.67 13.92 6.82
C THR A 405 -13.64 12.92 7.37
N PRO A 406 -13.97 12.09 8.38
CA PRO A 406 -13.05 11.08 8.88
C PRO A 406 -12.54 10.17 7.76
N ARG A 407 -11.30 9.72 7.86
CA ARG A 407 -10.74 8.81 6.86
C ARG A 407 -11.44 7.45 6.93
N TRP A 408 -11.74 6.92 8.12
CA TRP A 408 -12.51 5.67 8.21
C TRP A 408 -13.84 5.74 7.46
N PHE A 409 -14.50 6.90 7.43
CA PHE A 409 -15.77 7.10 6.73
C PHE A 409 -15.58 6.97 5.22
N GLN A 410 -14.56 7.61 4.67
CA GLN A 410 -14.22 7.54 3.24
C GLN A 410 -13.78 6.12 2.83
N GLU A 411 -12.88 5.49 3.62
CA GLU A 411 -12.41 4.13 3.33
C GLU A 411 -13.54 3.10 3.43
N ALA A 412 -14.44 3.24 4.41
CA ALA A 412 -15.54 2.30 4.62
C ALA A 412 -16.43 2.18 3.39
N ILE A 413 -16.92 3.29 2.85
CA ILE A 413 -17.82 3.25 1.68
C ILE A 413 -17.09 2.74 0.43
N ALA A 414 -15.81 3.07 0.27
CA ALA A 414 -14.99 2.53 -0.81
C ALA A 414 -14.89 1.00 -0.72
N VAL A 415 -14.64 0.45 0.47
CA VAL A 415 -14.62 -1.01 0.72
C VAL A 415 -15.99 -1.66 0.54
N PHE A 416 -17.05 -0.98 0.94
CA PHE A 416 -18.41 -1.50 0.74
C PHE A 416 -18.71 -1.65 -0.75
N VAL A 417 -18.45 -0.60 -1.54
CA VAL A 417 -18.67 -0.61 -2.98
C VAL A 417 -17.76 -1.60 -3.68
N GLU A 418 -16.46 -1.63 -3.39
CA GLU A 418 -15.51 -2.56 -4.02
C GLU A 418 -15.96 -4.02 -3.83
N THR A 419 -16.51 -4.34 -2.64
CA THR A 419 -16.94 -5.69 -2.29
C THR A 419 -18.09 -6.09 -3.21
N TRP A 420 -19.11 -5.25 -3.36
CA TRP A 420 -20.28 -5.58 -4.17
C TRP A 420 -20.04 -5.43 -5.68
N PHE A 421 -19.14 -4.53 -6.10
CA PHE A 421 -18.70 -4.40 -7.50
C PHE A 421 -17.87 -5.58 -7.96
N SER A 422 -17.22 -6.27 -7.04
CA SER A 422 -16.54 -7.55 -7.27
C SER A 422 -17.43 -8.73 -6.92
N GLY A 423 -18.75 -8.54 -6.81
CA GLY A 423 -19.71 -9.60 -6.55
C GLY A 423 -19.49 -10.32 -5.21
N GLY A 424 -19.15 -9.57 -4.17
CA GLY A 424 -18.90 -10.10 -2.84
C GLY A 424 -17.50 -10.68 -2.64
N TYR A 425 -16.57 -10.54 -3.60
CA TYR A 425 -15.12 -10.71 -3.36
C TYR A 425 -14.56 -9.38 -2.83
N GLY A 426 -14.70 -9.14 -1.54
CA GLY A 426 -14.12 -7.96 -0.89
C GLY A 426 -14.16 -8.09 0.62
N ARG A 427 -13.50 -7.15 1.30
CA ARG A 427 -13.15 -7.23 2.73
C ARG A 427 -14.37 -7.37 3.66
N LEU A 428 -15.53 -6.81 3.29
CA LEU A 428 -16.78 -7.00 4.06
C LEU A 428 -17.24 -8.47 4.15
N LEU A 429 -16.82 -9.30 3.19
CA LEU A 429 -17.03 -10.75 3.16
C LEU A 429 -15.71 -11.53 3.21
N GLY A 430 -14.61 -10.91 3.66
CA GLY A 430 -13.28 -11.51 3.74
C GLY A 430 -13.09 -12.35 5.01
N SER A 431 -12.37 -13.47 4.89
CA SER A 431 -12.11 -14.36 6.04
C SER A 431 -11.15 -13.73 7.06
N PHE A 432 -10.29 -12.82 6.61
CA PHE A 432 -9.35 -12.10 7.46
C PHE A 432 -10.03 -11.08 8.37
N ASP A 433 -10.94 -10.27 7.84
CA ASP A 433 -11.76 -9.36 8.63
C ASP A 433 -12.55 -10.13 9.70
N GLU A 434 -13.18 -11.26 9.34
CA GLU A 434 -13.85 -12.14 10.32
C GLU A 434 -12.88 -12.67 11.37
N MET A 435 -11.66 -13.04 10.98
CA MET A 435 -10.62 -13.50 11.89
C MET A 435 -10.17 -12.39 12.85
N TYR A 436 -10.03 -11.15 12.38
CA TYR A 436 -9.65 -10.00 13.20
C TYR A 436 -10.66 -9.77 14.34
N PHE A 437 -11.95 -9.58 14.00
CA PHE A 437 -12.99 -9.32 15.00
C PHE A 437 -13.21 -10.52 15.92
N ARG A 438 -13.16 -11.75 15.39
CA ARG A 438 -13.23 -12.97 16.21
C ARG A 438 -12.07 -13.09 17.20
N THR A 439 -10.86 -12.75 16.77
CA THR A 439 -9.66 -12.77 17.61
C THR A 439 -9.77 -11.71 18.71
N LEU A 440 -10.23 -10.50 18.36
CA LEU A 440 -10.44 -9.40 19.30
C LEU A 440 -11.43 -9.78 20.42
N VAL A 441 -12.55 -10.41 20.05
CA VAL A 441 -13.54 -10.93 21.01
C VAL A 441 -12.97 -12.11 21.83
N ASN A 442 -12.24 -13.03 21.19
CA ASN A 442 -11.64 -14.18 21.88
C ASN A 442 -10.57 -13.76 22.91
N GLU A 443 -9.83 -12.68 22.65
CA GLU A 443 -8.83 -12.13 23.57
C GLU A 443 -9.43 -11.21 24.65
N GLY A 444 -10.72 -10.88 24.55
CA GLY A 444 -11.41 -10.00 25.48
C GLY A 444 -10.91 -8.55 25.42
N ILE A 445 -10.48 -8.11 24.24
CA ILE A 445 -10.00 -6.75 24.00
C ILE A 445 -11.20 -5.85 23.72
N ASN A 446 -11.19 -4.64 24.27
CA ASN A 446 -12.22 -3.65 24.02
C ASN A 446 -12.10 -3.11 22.59
N PHE A 447 -13.24 -2.94 21.93
CA PHE A 447 -13.31 -2.27 20.63
C PHE A 447 -12.99 -0.79 20.78
N SER A 448 -12.27 -0.22 19.81
CA SER A 448 -12.01 1.21 19.75
C SER A 448 -13.26 2.01 19.35
N SER A 449 -13.38 3.24 19.84
CA SER A 449 -14.32 4.23 19.31
C SER A 449 -13.86 4.78 17.95
N ASP A 450 -14.74 5.51 17.27
CA ASP A 450 -14.45 6.19 15.99
C ASP A 450 -13.30 7.22 16.12
N VAL A 451 -13.25 7.97 17.24
CA VAL A 451 -12.16 8.93 17.51
C VAL A 451 -10.85 8.21 17.84
N GLU A 452 -10.92 7.07 18.53
CA GLU A 452 -9.74 6.27 18.86
C GLU A 452 -9.10 5.63 17.63
N ILE A 453 -9.89 5.10 16.69
CA ILE A 453 -9.33 4.51 15.46
C ILE A 453 -8.62 5.56 14.61
N GLU A 454 -9.10 6.80 14.55
CA GLU A 454 -8.48 7.90 13.80
C GLU A 454 -7.16 8.36 14.43
N ASN A 455 -7.17 8.63 15.74
CA ASN A 455 -6.10 9.39 16.38
C ASN A 455 -5.12 8.53 17.22
N TYR A 456 -5.49 7.28 17.52
CA TYR A 456 -4.69 6.41 18.39
C TYR A 456 -4.35 5.08 17.73
N THR A 457 -5.35 4.23 17.48
CA THR A 457 -5.14 2.83 17.07
C THR A 457 -4.48 2.73 15.69
N SER A 458 -4.80 3.65 14.77
CA SER A 458 -4.17 3.75 13.43
C SER A 458 -2.67 4.09 13.47
N HIS A 459 -2.16 4.58 14.60
CA HIS A 459 -0.78 5.02 14.75
C HIS A 459 0.06 4.08 15.61
N THR A 460 -0.54 3.33 16.53
CA THR A 460 0.15 2.50 17.53
C THR A 460 0.03 1.00 17.28
N SER A 461 -1.00 0.56 16.55
CA SER A 461 -1.18 -0.86 16.24
C SER A 461 -0.31 -1.31 15.07
N MET A 462 -0.06 -2.62 14.96
CA MET A 462 0.65 -3.19 13.81
C MET A 462 -0.11 -3.07 12.49
N PHE A 463 -1.42 -2.82 12.55
CA PHE A 463 -2.28 -2.70 11.38
C PHE A 463 -2.22 -1.30 10.76
N LEU A 464 -1.68 -0.31 11.49
CA LEU A 464 -1.62 1.08 11.04
C LEU A 464 -3.02 1.53 10.53
N GLU A 465 -3.07 2.19 9.37
CA GLU A 465 -4.30 2.71 8.78
C GLU A 465 -5.28 1.60 8.35
N ASN A 466 -4.87 0.32 8.27
CA ASN A 466 -5.77 -0.80 7.95
C ASN A 466 -6.92 -0.93 8.97
N VAL A 467 -6.74 -0.43 10.21
CA VAL A 467 -7.83 -0.41 11.22
C VAL A 467 -9.02 0.45 10.79
N LEU A 468 -8.80 1.50 9.99
CA LEU A 468 -9.86 2.37 9.48
C LEU A 468 -10.78 1.60 8.53
N TYR A 469 -10.21 0.76 7.69
CA TYR A 469 -10.93 -0.15 6.79
C TYR A 469 -11.70 -1.20 7.59
N LEU A 470 -11.05 -1.86 8.56
CA LEU A 470 -11.66 -2.92 9.37
C LEU A 470 -12.90 -2.42 10.14
N TYR A 471 -12.73 -1.38 10.97
CA TYR A 471 -13.83 -0.85 11.79
C TYR A 471 -14.87 -0.13 10.95
N GLY A 472 -14.45 0.75 10.04
CA GLY A 472 -15.36 1.53 9.22
C GLY A 472 -16.27 0.64 8.38
N THR A 473 -15.71 -0.36 7.69
CA THR A 473 -16.47 -1.30 6.85
C THR A 473 -17.47 -2.11 7.67
N ARG A 474 -17.06 -2.59 8.86
CA ARG A 474 -17.99 -3.34 9.73
C ARG A 474 -19.10 -2.47 10.28
N PHE A 475 -18.80 -1.24 10.68
CA PHE A 475 -19.81 -0.30 11.17
C PHE A 475 -20.86 0.00 10.08
N ILE A 476 -20.45 0.34 8.86
CA ILE A 476 -21.43 0.59 7.80
C ILE A 476 -22.14 -0.69 7.34
N GLY A 477 -21.48 -1.85 7.44
CA GLY A 477 -22.11 -3.15 7.24
C GLY A 477 -23.24 -3.39 8.25
N HIS A 478 -23.03 -3.01 9.51
CA HIS A 478 -24.04 -3.04 10.57
C HIS A 478 -25.21 -2.10 10.25
N LEU A 479 -24.92 -0.87 9.76
CA LEU A 479 -25.97 0.04 9.32
C LEU A 479 -26.78 -0.53 8.14
N ALA A 480 -26.11 -1.14 7.15
CA ALA A 480 -26.79 -1.77 6.02
C ALA A 480 -27.65 -2.96 6.44
N ASP A 481 -27.15 -3.81 7.35
CA ASP A 481 -27.91 -4.94 7.91
C ASP A 481 -29.12 -4.47 8.73
N LYS A 482 -29.01 -3.36 9.46
CA LYS A 482 -30.09 -2.84 10.32
C LYS A 482 -31.12 -2.00 9.56
N TYR A 483 -30.66 -1.09 8.69
CA TYR A 483 -31.48 -0.05 8.08
C TYR A 483 -31.65 -0.17 6.56
N GLY A 484 -30.89 -1.05 5.90
CA GLY A 484 -30.88 -1.20 4.44
C GLY A 484 -29.86 -0.30 3.74
N VAL A 485 -29.52 -0.67 2.51
CA VAL A 485 -28.46 0.00 1.72
C VAL A 485 -28.88 1.39 1.22
N GLU A 486 -30.17 1.62 0.96
CA GLU A 486 -30.66 2.91 0.47
C GLU A 486 -30.31 4.06 1.42
N LYS A 487 -30.60 3.88 2.72
CA LYS A 487 -30.24 4.85 3.77
C LYS A 487 -28.74 5.04 3.92
N LEU A 488 -27.96 3.97 3.71
CA LEU A 488 -26.51 4.06 3.70
C LEU A 488 -26.03 5.00 2.59
N ILE A 489 -26.49 4.79 1.35
CA ILE A 489 -26.10 5.65 0.22
C ILE A 489 -26.59 7.09 0.41
N GLU A 490 -27.78 7.30 1.01
CA GLU A 490 -28.27 8.63 1.38
C GLU A 490 -27.30 9.37 2.33
N TRP A 491 -26.70 8.66 3.29
CA TRP A 491 -25.73 9.26 4.22
C TRP A 491 -24.44 9.71 3.52
N PHE A 492 -24.02 9.01 2.46
CA PHE A 492 -22.84 9.37 1.66
C PHE A 492 -23.13 10.33 0.48
N SER A 493 -24.40 10.58 0.13
CA SER A 493 -24.78 11.40 -1.04
C SER A 493 -25.23 12.81 -0.67
N LEU A 494 -24.97 13.84 -1.47
CA LEU A 494 -25.47 15.19 -1.22
C LEU A 494 -26.59 15.58 -2.18
N GLU A 495 -27.57 16.33 -1.65
CA GLU A 495 -28.61 16.98 -2.44
C GLU A 495 -28.23 18.42 -2.80
N SER A 496 -28.87 18.97 -3.84
CA SER A 496 -28.51 20.31 -4.35
C SER A 496 -28.78 21.46 -3.35
N ASP A 497 -29.71 21.26 -2.42
CA ASP A 497 -30.12 22.20 -1.38
C ASP A 497 -29.41 21.98 -0.03
N ASP A 498 -28.55 20.95 0.08
CA ASP A 498 -27.73 20.74 1.26
C ASP A 498 -26.71 21.89 1.44
N PHE A 499 -26.64 22.41 2.66
CA PHE A 499 -25.73 23.49 3.03
C PHE A 499 -24.75 23.01 4.11
N TYR A 500 -23.60 22.49 3.67
CA TYR A 500 -22.50 21.98 4.50
C TYR A 500 -22.97 21.14 5.71
N PRO A 501 -23.73 20.05 5.49
CA PRO A 501 -24.18 19.20 6.58
C PRO A 501 -22.98 18.62 7.33
N SER A 502 -23.08 18.55 8.67
CA SER A 502 -22.12 17.80 9.46
C SER A 502 -22.39 16.30 9.31
N LEU A 503 -21.34 15.48 9.45
CA LEU A 503 -21.45 14.03 9.38
C LEU A 503 -22.49 13.47 10.36
N GLN A 504 -22.41 13.91 11.62
CA GLN A 504 -23.26 13.45 12.72
C GLN A 504 -24.71 13.96 12.59
N SER A 505 -24.92 15.24 12.27
CA SER A 505 -26.27 15.78 12.12
C SER A 505 -27.00 15.14 10.94
N LYS A 506 -26.28 14.82 9.86
CA LYS A 506 -26.85 14.08 8.73
C LYS A 506 -27.16 12.64 9.11
N PHE A 507 -26.27 11.99 9.85
CA PHE A 507 -26.50 10.64 10.38
C PHE A 507 -27.79 10.58 11.22
N GLU A 508 -27.93 11.48 12.20
CA GLU A 508 -29.11 11.56 13.08
C GLU A 508 -30.41 11.80 12.29
N LYS A 509 -30.36 12.66 11.26
CA LYS A 509 -31.51 12.93 10.37
C LYS A 509 -31.98 11.67 9.63
N ILE A 510 -31.06 10.84 9.15
CA ILE A 510 -31.36 9.67 8.31
C ILE A 510 -31.77 8.45 9.16
N TYR A 511 -31.05 8.21 10.25
CA TYR A 511 -31.19 7.01 11.08
C TYR A 511 -32.10 7.20 12.29
N GLY A 512 -32.30 8.44 12.74
CA GLY A 512 -33.13 8.76 13.91
C GLY A 512 -32.50 8.33 15.25
N SER A 513 -31.21 8.04 15.27
CA SER A 513 -30.40 7.72 16.46
C SER A 513 -29.12 8.55 16.48
N GLU A 514 -28.59 8.79 17.69
CA GLU A 514 -27.30 9.44 17.87
C GLU A 514 -26.18 8.53 17.33
N PHE A 515 -25.12 9.14 16.76
CA PHE A 515 -24.03 8.40 16.14
C PHE A 515 -23.28 7.50 17.15
N GLU A 516 -22.97 8.04 18.33
CA GLU A 516 -22.25 7.31 19.38
C GLU A 516 -23.05 6.11 19.91
N ASP A 517 -24.36 6.26 20.07
CA ASP A 517 -25.26 5.18 20.46
C ASP A 517 -25.25 4.04 19.44
N GLU A 518 -25.28 4.37 18.14
CA GLU A 518 -25.26 3.36 17.09
C GLU A 518 -23.90 2.68 16.97
N TRP A 519 -22.79 3.39 17.19
CA TRP A 519 -21.45 2.81 17.24
C TRP A 519 -21.32 1.81 18.40
N ASN A 520 -21.81 2.18 19.59
CA ASN A 520 -21.83 1.30 20.76
C ASN A 520 -22.72 0.06 20.53
N GLN A 521 -23.85 0.23 19.85
CA GLN A 521 -24.71 -0.88 19.47
C GLN A 521 -24.04 -1.81 18.45
N PHE A 522 -23.32 -1.26 17.48
CA PHE A 522 -22.47 -2.04 16.56
C PHE A 522 -21.47 -2.91 17.33
N ILE A 523 -20.71 -2.34 18.27
CA ILE A 523 -19.72 -3.08 19.07
C ILE A 523 -20.36 -4.26 19.79
N LYS A 524 -21.55 -4.04 20.38
CA LYS A 524 -22.29 -5.08 21.08
C LYS A 524 -22.75 -6.20 20.13
N ASP A 525 -23.30 -5.84 18.99
CA ASP A 525 -23.83 -6.79 18.01
C ASP A 525 -22.71 -7.60 17.34
N GLU A 526 -21.57 -6.97 17.03
CA GLU A 526 -20.37 -7.63 16.53
C GLU A 526 -19.79 -8.60 17.58
N THR A 527 -19.75 -8.18 18.86
CA THR A 527 -19.31 -9.04 19.95
C THR A 527 -20.19 -10.27 20.11
N GLU A 528 -21.52 -10.11 20.06
CA GLU A 528 -22.46 -11.23 20.13
C GLU A 528 -22.30 -12.16 18.91
N PHE A 529 -22.21 -11.60 17.72
CA PHE A 529 -22.03 -12.34 16.47
C PHE A 529 -20.76 -13.20 16.50
N GLN A 530 -19.61 -12.63 16.89
CA GLN A 530 -18.36 -13.39 16.94
C GLN A 530 -18.33 -14.41 18.07
N ASN A 531 -19.00 -14.17 19.20
CA ASN A 531 -19.18 -15.19 20.23
C ASN A 531 -19.94 -16.42 19.70
N GLN A 532 -20.94 -16.23 18.85
CA GLN A 532 -21.65 -17.35 18.20
C GLN A 532 -20.72 -18.13 17.24
N ASN A 533 -19.86 -17.43 16.49
CA ASN A 533 -18.84 -18.07 15.65
C ASN A 533 -17.83 -18.88 16.49
N ILE A 534 -17.35 -18.33 17.61
CA ILE A 534 -16.44 -19.03 18.54
C ILE A 534 -17.10 -20.29 19.11
N LEU A 535 -18.37 -20.20 19.52
CA LEU A 535 -19.13 -21.35 20.00
C LEU A 535 -19.30 -22.42 18.90
N THR A 536 -19.53 -22.01 17.65
CA THR A 536 -19.64 -22.91 16.50
C THR A 536 -18.34 -23.68 16.28
N LEU A 537 -17.18 -23.02 16.31
CA LEU A 537 -15.87 -23.67 16.17
C LEU A 537 -15.61 -24.68 17.30
N LYS A 538 -16.04 -24.38 18.53
CA LYS A 538 -15.93 -25.25 19.70
C LYS A 538 -16.84 -26.49 19.67
N THR A 539 -17.74 -26.61 18.69
CA THR A 539 -18.55 -27.84 18.49
C THR A 539 -17.72 -29.04 18.00
N ALA A 540 -16.50 -28.79 17.52
CA ALA A 540 -15.50 -29.82 17.22
C ALA A 540 -14.25 -29.65 18.09
N PRO A 541 -13.49 -30.74 18.37
CA PRO A 541 -12.25 -30.65 19.14
C PRO A 541 -11.28 -29.62 18.53
N GLN A 542 -10.73 -28.77 19.38
CA GLN A 542 -9.72 -27.79 19.00
C GLN A 542 -8.33 -28.42 18.96
N THR A 543 -7.50 -27.98 18.02
CA THR A 543 -6.09 -28.41 17.93
C THR A 543 -5.32 -28.00 19.18
N GLN A 544 -4.59 -28.95 19.77
CA GLN A 544 -3.71 -28.66 20.89
C GLN A 544 -2.42 -28.02 20.39
N ILE A 545 -2.25 -26.73 20.71
CA ILE A 545 -1.12 -25.90 20.28
C ILE A 545 -0.23 -25.55 21.48
N LYS A 546 1.08 -25.53 21.24
CA LYS A 546 2.08 -25.05 22.20
C LYS A 546 2.73 -23.77 21.66
N ARG A 547 2.44 -22.63 22.28
CA ARG A 547 3.14 -21.36 21.98
C ARG A 547 4.61 -21.45 22.38
N LEU A 548 5.50 -21.07 21.45
CA LEU A 548 6.94 -21.03 21.68
C LEU A 548 7.40 -19.69 22.23
N SER A 549 6.64 -18.62 22.03
CA SER A 549 6.92 -17.28 22.56
C SER A 549 5.75 -16.78 23.42
N LYS A 550 6.06 -15.90 24.38
CA LYS A 550 5.06 -15.11 25.11
C LYS A 550 4.72 -13.81 24.37
N GLU A 551 5.66 -13.31 23.59
CA GLU A 551 5.52 -12.08 22.81
C GLU A 551 5.09 -12.40 21.38
N SER A 552 4.30 -11.49 20.81
CA SER A 552 3.95 -11.48 19.40
C SER A 552 5.00 -10.71 18.59
N PHE A 553 5.13 -11.08 17.31
CA PHE A 553 6.10 -10.50 16.39
C PHE A 553 5.50 -9.52 15.40
N GLY A 554 4.24 -9.08 15.56
CA GLY A 554 3.61 -8.20 14.57
C GLY A 554 3.41 -8.94 13.25
N TRP A 555 3.66 -8.27 12.11
CA TRP A 555 3.75 -8.91 10.79
C TRP A 555 5.05 -9.68 10.63
N ILE A 556 5.03 -10.78 9.86
CA ILE A 556 6.18 -11.68 9.69
C ILE A 556 6.39 -12.06 8.23
N THR A 557 7.65 -12.33 7.87
CA THR A 557 8.03 -12.89 6.56
C THR A 557 7.64 -14.36 6.44
N LYS A 558 7.79 -14.92 5.24
CA LYS A 558 7.89 -16.38 5.10
C LYS A 558 9.12 -16.87 5.90
N PRO A 559 8.96 -17.82 6.83
CA PRO A 559 10.06 -18.35 7.62
C PRO A 559 10.93 -19.33 6.83
N SER A 560 12.21 -19.43 7.20
CA SER A 560 13.14 -20.48 6.75
C SER A 560 13.62 -21.31 7.94
N PHE A 561 13.63 -22.65 7.80
CA PHE A 561 14.00 -23.58 8.87
C PHE A 561 15.35 -24.26 8.61
N ASP A 562 16.25 -24.16 9.59
CA ASP A 562 17.51 -24.90 9.65
C ASP A 562 17.33 -26.16 10.50
N SER A 563 17.27 -27.30 9.82
CA SER A 563 17.01 -28.60 10.42
C SER A 563 18.21 -29.17 11.18
N ARG A 564 19.45 -28.75 10.84
CA ARG A 564 20.67 -29.20 11.53
C ARG A 564 20.79 -28.58 12.91
N ASN A 565 20.46 -27.30 13.03
CA ASN A 565 20.64 -26.54 14.27
C ASN A 565 19.35 -26.33 15.07
N ASN A 566 18.17 -26.64 14.50
CA ASN A 566 16.84 -26.30 15.01
C ASN A 566 16.65 -24.79 15.17
N LEU A 567 17.02 -24.04 14.14
CA LEU A 567 16.87 -22.59 14.08
C LEU A 567 15.79 -22.20 13.07
N LEU A 568 15.05 -21.15 13.39
CA LEU A 568 14.06 -20.54 12.51
C LEU A 568 14.50 -19.11 12.20
N PHE A 569 14.55 -18.76 10.92
CA PHE A 569 14.85 -17.42 10.44
C PHE A 569 13.59 -16.78 9.88
N PHE A 570 13.24 -15.59 10.37
CA PHE A 570 12.13 -14.80 9.84
C PHE A 570 12.33 -13.33 10.15
N GLY A 571 11.85 -12.46 9.26
CA GLY A 571 11.74 -11.03 9.51
C GLY A 571 10.44 -10.70 10.22
N TYR A 572 10.43 -9.63 10.99
CA TYR A 572 9.23 -9.15 11.65
C TYR A 572 9.13 -7.63 11.70
N HIS A 573 7.90 -7.12 11.76
CA HIS A 573 7.56 -5.70 11.82
C HIS A 573 6.46 -5.47 12.86
N LYS A 574 6.82 -4.86 14.00
CA LYS A 574 5.92 -4.67 15.14
C LYS A 574 6.07 -3.28 15.79
N PRO A 575 5.07 -2.82 16.55
CA PRO A 575 5.15 -1.58 17.32
C PRO A 575 6.41 -1.48 18.17
N SER A 576 6.95 -0.26 18.30
CA SER A 576 8.13 0.07 19.12
C SER A 576 9.46 -0.56 18.72
N ASN A 577 9.53 -1.36 17.66
CA ASN A 577 10.77 -1.98 17.20
C ASN A 577 11.06 -1.60 15.74
N LEU A 578 12.35 -1.41 15.42
CA LEU A 578 12.76 -1.38 14.03
C LEU A 578 12.53 -2.76 13.42
N ALA A 579 12.04 -2.79 12.18
CA ALA A 579 11.90 -4.07 11.47
C ALA A 579 13.26 -4.74 11.34
N GLN A 580 13.27 -6.07 11.46
CA GLN A 580 14.51 -6.83 11.50
C GLN A 580 14.29 -8.29 11.16
N ILE A 581 15.37 -8.94 10.70
CA ILE A 581 15.46 -10.39 10.58
C ILE A 581 15.96 -10.96 11.91
N THR A 582 15.25 -11.96 12.41
CA THR A 582 15.53 -12.63 13.67
C THR A 582 15.97 -14.07 13.44
N LYS A 583 16.84 -14.54 14.33
CA LYS A 583 17.16 -15.96 14.49
C LYS A 583 16.49 -16.46 15.77
N PHE A 584 15.62 -17.46 15.65
CA PHE A 584 14.86 -18.04 16.75
C PHE A 584 15.29 -19.49 16.99
N ASP A 585 15.69 -19.82 18.21
CA ASP A 585 16.12 -21.17 18.61
C ASP A 585 14.93 -21.98 19.16
N LEU A 586 14.56 -23.06 18.47
CA LEU A 586 13.42 -23.90 18.84
C LEU A 586 13.67 -24.77 20.09
N LYS A 587 14.93 -24.92 20.52
CA LYS A 587 15.27 -25.67 21.75
C LYS A 587 15.14 -24.79 22.98
N THR A 588 15.63 -23.55 22.91
CA THR A 588 15.66 -22.61 24.04
C THR A 588 14.47 -21.66 24.08
N ASN A 589 13.75 -21.51 22.95
CA ASN A 589 12.71 -20.50 22.72
C ASN A 589 13.21 -19.06 22.88
N LEU A 590 14.51 -18.84 22.65
CA LEU A 590 15.12 -17.52 22.65
C LEU A 590 15.30 -17.05 21.20
N TYR A 591 15.27 -15.74 21.00
CA TYR A 591 15.53 -15.12 19.72
C TYR A 591 16.57 -14.01 19.84
N GLU A 592 17.34 -13.83 18.77
CA GLU A 592 18.32 -12.75 18.64
C GLU A 592 18.14 -12.03 17.31
N GLN A 593 18.37 -10.71 17.33
CA GLN A 593 18.40 -9.89 16.12
C GLN A 593 19.61 -10.28 15.26
N LEU A 594 19.36 -10.53 13.97
CA LEU A 594 20.41 -10.82 12.99
C LEU A 594 20.76 -9.58 12.15
N ILE A 595 19.75 -8.99 11.47
CA ILE A 595 19.93 -7.87 10.53
C ILE A 595 18.77 -6.88 10.72
N THR A 596 19.03 -5.57 10.63
CA THR A 596 17.95 -4.57 10.59
C THR A 596 17.40 -4.42 9.17
N LEU A 597 16.09 -4.36 9.01
CA LEU A 597 15.42 -4.13 7.73
C LEU A 597 15.04 -2.64 7.63
N PRO A 598 15.72 -1.85 6.77
CA PRO A 598 15.50 -0.40 6.70
C PRO A 598 14.15 -0.02 6.06
N THR A 599 13.67 -0.82 5.11
CA THR A 599 12.50 -0.55 4.27
C THR A 599 11.59 -1.78 4.20
N PRO A 600 10.91 -2.13 5.31
CA PRO A 600 9.99 -3.26 5.35
C PRO A 600 8.67 -2.95 4.65
N SER A 601 8.08 -3.93 3.95
CA SER A 601 6.67 -3.86 3.55
C SER A 601 5.76 -3.98 4.78
N ILE A 602 4.47 -3.65 4.63
CA ILE A 602 3.56 -3.67 5.79
C ILE A 602 3.28 -5.11 6.20
N ILE A 603 2.83 -5.95 5.26
CA ILE A 603 2.30 -7.29 5.52
C ILE A 603 3.39 -8.36 5.38
N GLN A 604 4.10 -8.37 4.25
CA GLN A 604 5.12 -9.39 3.94
C GLN A 604 6.45 -9.12 4.63
N VAL A 605 6.70 -7.89 5.10
CA VAL A 605 7.93 -7.39 5.72
C VAL A 605 9.14 -7.41 4.77
N ALA A 606 9.55 -8.58 4.31
CA ALA A 606 10.63 -8.84 3.34
C ALA A 606 10.51 -10.27 2.79
N SER A 607 11.20 -10.57 1.69
CA SER A 607 11.37 -11.96 1.23
C SER A 607 12.67 -12.54 1.79
N ILE A 608 12.65 -13.80 2.25
CA ILE A 608 13.81 -14.47 2.84
C ILE A 608 13.92 -15.91 2.33
N ALA A 609 15.14 -16.37 2.05
CA ALA A 609 15.45 -17.78 1.83
C ALA A 609 16.78 -18.16 2.50
N TYR A 610 16.97 -19.44 2.83
CA TYR A 610 18.18 -19.93 3.49
C TYR A 610 18.73 -21.18 2.82
N ASP A 611 20.02 -21.16 2.48
CA ASP A 611 20.78 -22.32 2.05
C ASP A 611 21.53 -22.93 3.24
N GLU A 612 21.05 -24.08 3.72
CA GLU A 612 21.60 -24.80 4.87
C GLU A 612 22.99 -25.38 4.59
N ALA A 613 23.33 -25.70 3.34
CA ALA A 613 24.62 -26.29 2.99
C ALA A 613 25.73 -25.25 3.04
N TYR A 614 25.50 -24.06 2.48
CA TYR A 614 26.47 -22.96 2.48
C TYR A 614 26.37 -22.05 3.71
N GLN A 615 25.30 -22.21 4.51
CA GLN A 615 24.97 -21.29 5.62
C GLN A 615 24.89 -19.85 5.13
N GLN A 616 24.07 -19.65 4.10
CA GLN A 616 23.84 -18.35 3.46
C GLN A 616 22.35 -18.04 3.51
N MET A 617 22.01 -16.83 3.96
CA MET A 617 20.64 -16.32 3.91
C MET A 617 20.53 -15.23 2.85
N PHE A 618 19.47 -15.28 2.07
CA PHE A 618 19.11 -14.28 1.07
C PHE A 618 17.92 -13.49 1.58
N TYR A 619 17.94 -12.18 1.41
CA TYR A 619 16.85 -11.31 1.83
C TYR A 619 16.75 -10.05 0.96
N THR A 620 15.56 -9.46 0.94
CA THR A 620 15.28 -8.25 0.18
C THR A 620 15.24 -7.00 1.04
N THR A 621 15.72 -5.87 0.51
CA THR A 621 15.48 -4.50 1.01
C THR A 621 14.61 -3.74 0.02
N ASN A 622 14.16 -2.53 0.38
CA ASN A 622 13.31 -1.68 -0.47
C ASN A 622 11.96 -2.33 -0.77
N ASN A 623 11.37 -2.93 0.27
CA ASN A 623 10.12 -3.69 0.14
C ASN A 623 8.86 -2.83 0.18
N ASN A 624 8.95 -1.53 0.46
CA ASN A 624 7.79 -0.62 0.52
C ASN A 624 7.89 0.62 -0.35
N GLN A 625 9.07 0.92 -0.88
CA GLN A 625 9.37 2.10 -1.68
C GLN A 625 10.55 1.74 -2.57
N LEU A 626 10.51 2.17 -3.84
CA LEU A 626 11.54 1.87 -4.83
C LEU A 626 11.60 0.39 -5.21
N PHE A 627 12.63 0.01 -5.96
CA PHE A 627 12.82 -1.33 -6.49
C PHE A 627 13.62 -2.18 -5.50
N ARG A 628 13.20 -3.44 -5.28
CA ARG A 628 13.87 -4.32 -4.32
C ARG A 628 15.29 -4.66 -4.75
N ASP A 629 16.21 -4.54 -3.81
CA ASP A 629 17.53 -5.15 -3.87
C ASP A 629 17.51 -6.54 -3.27
N LEU A 630 18.43 -7.40 -3.73
CA LEU A 630 18.66 -8.72 -3.20
C LEU A 630 20.05 -8.79 -2.55
N LEU A 631 20.07 -9.08 -1.25
CA LEU A 631 21.28 -9.21 -0.46
C LEU A 631 21.46 -10.66 0.02
N MET A 632 22.70 -10.99 0.33
CA MET A 632 23.09 -12.24 0.96
C MET A 632 23.88 -11.96 2.23
N TYR A 633 23.52 -12.66 3.31
CA TYR A 633 24.27 -12.75 4.54
C TYR A 633 24.92 -14.13 4.66
N ASP A 634 26.26 -14.16 4.72
CA ASP A 634 27.03 -15.38 4.94
C ASP A 634 27.34 -15.56 6.42
N PHE A 635 26.82 -16.63 7.03
CA PHE A 635 27.02 -16.91 8.46
C PHE A 635 28.45 -17.33 8.80
N ASN A 636 29.23 -17.83 7.83
CA ASN A 636 30.62 -18.21 8.07
C ASN A 636 31.51 -16.97 8.21
N SER A 637 31.36 -16.00 7.29
CA SER A 637 32.14 -14.76 7.30
C SER A 637 31.51 -13.62 8.11
N LYS A 638 30.21 -13.74 8.45
CA LYS A 638 29.38 -12.72 9.10
C LYS A 638 29.35 -11.40 8.30
N LYS A 639 29.29 -11.51 6.97
CA LYS A 639 29.27 -10.35 6.06
C LYS A 639 28.01 -10.35 5.20
N GLU A 640 27.49 -9.14 4.99
CA GLU A 640 26.46 -8.83 4.00
C GLU A 640 27.12 -8.56 2.64
N LYS A 641 26.50 -9.00 1.56
CA LYS A 641 26.88 -8.72 0.18
C LYS A 641 25.63 -8.40 -0.64
N LEU A 642 25.62 -7.24 -1.31
CA LEU A 642 24.64 -6.95 -2.36
C LEU A 642 24.87 -7.93 -3.52
N LEU A 643 23.86 -8.74 -3.84
CA LEU A 643 23.92 -9.68 -4.97
C LEU A 643 23.40 -9.03 -6.24
N PHE A 644 22.21 -8.45 -6.17
CA PHE A 644 21.57 -7.78 -7.30
C PHE A 644 20.88 -6.51 -6.83
N GLU A 645 21.24 -5.39 -7.43
CA GLU A 645 20.62 -4.09 -7.20
C GLU A 645 19.37 -3.94 -8.07
N ASN A 646 18.29 -3.38 -7.52
CA ASN A 646 17.03 -3.07 -8.21
C ASN A 646 16.49 -4.24 -9.06
N ILE A 647 16.73 -5.49 -8.64
CA ILE A 647 16.30 -6.68 -9.38
C ILE A 647 14.80 -6.93 -9.28
N ARG A 648 14.12 -6.30 -8.30
CA ARG A 648 12.66 -6.38 -8.08
C ARG A 648 12.17 -7.80 -7.75
N MET A 649 13.08 -8.66 -7.29
CA MET A 649 12.86 -10.06 -6.97
C MET A 649 12.33 -10.22 -5.53
N GLY A 650 11.19 -10.88 -5.37
CA GLY A 650 10.62 -11.30 -4.08
C GLY A 650 10.22 -12.77 -4.07
N SER A 651 9.42 -13.18 -3.06
CA SER A 651 8.94 -14.55 -2.86
C SER A 651 10.05 -15.60 -3.01
N LEU A 652 11.16 -15.38 -2.31
CA LEU A 652 12.39 -16.15 -2.47
C LEU A 652 12.24 -17.61 -1.99
N THR A 653 12.94 -18.52 -2.67
CA THR A 653 13.15 -19.91 -2.22
C THR A 653 14.48 -20.46 -2.74
N ILE A 654 14.98 -21.54 -2.16
CA ILE A 654 16.24 -22.19 -2.55
C ILE A 654 15.94 -23.62 -2.98
N SER A 655 16.58 -24.06 -4.06
CA SER A 655 16.67 -25.48 -4.43
C SER A 655 17.76 -26.15 -3.57
N PRO A 656 17.42 -27.00 -2.59
CA PRO A 656 18.40 -27.48 -1.62
C PRO A 656 19.49 -28.38 -2.21
N GLU A 657 19.19 -29.11 -3.30
CA GLU A 657 20.15 -30.00 -3.97
C GLU A 657 21.06 -29.24 -4.95
N LYS A 658 20.50 -28.29 -5.70
CA LYS A 658 21.23 -27.55 -6.74
C LYS A 658 21.82 -26.23 -6.25
N HIS A 659 21.45 -25.78 -5.05
CA HIS A 659 21.83 -24.48 -4.48
C HIS A 659 21.45 -23.29 -5.35
N GLU A 660 20.36 -23.42 -6.12
CA GLU A 660 19.83 -22.34 -6.98
C GLU A 660 18.86 -21.48 -6.17
N LEU A 661 18.98 -20.15 -6.30
CA LEU A 661 18.05 -19.18 -5.73
C LEU A 661 16.93 -18.92 -6.73
N TRP A 662 15.69 -18.97 -6.27
CA TRP A 662 14.49 -18.75 -7.07
C TRP A 662 13.64 -17.65 -6.44
N GLY A 663 12.85 -16.97 -7.26
CA GLY A 663 12.00 -15.86 -6.83
C GLY A 663 11.12 -15.34 -7.95
N VAL A 664 10.30 -14.35 -7.62
CA VAL A 664 9.36 -13.71 -8.53
C VAL A 664 9.76 -12.25 -8.70
N GLN A 665 10.04 -11.87 -9.94
CA GLN A 665 10.36 -10.49 -10.33
C GLN A 665 9.09 -9.78 -10.79
N HIS A 666 8.90 -8.53 -10.36
CA HIS A 666 7.81 -7.67 -10.84
C HIS A 666 8.36 -6.67 -11.86
N GLN A 667 7.74 -6.61 -13.03
CA GLN A 667 8.15 -5.68 -14.09
C GLN A 667 6.97 -5.38 -15.03
N SER A 668 6.72 -4.08 -15.28
CA SER A 668 5.67 -3.59 -16.20
C SER A 668 4.28 -4.14 -15.84
N GLY A 669 4.03 -4.31 -14.54
CA GLY A 669 2.80 -4.88 -14.00
C GLY A 669 2.68 -6.40 -14.14
N LYS A 670 3.73 -7.13 -14.54
CA LYS A 670 3.70 -8.61 -14.68
C LYS A 670 4.59 -9.27 -13.62
N ALA A 671 4.19 -10.46 -13.20
CA ALA A 671 5.04 -11.38 -12.46
C ALA A 671 5.89 -12.23 -13.41
N VAL A 672 7.16 -12.44 -13.07
CA VAL A 672 8.11 -13.28 -13.81
C VAL A 672 8.82 -14.22 -12.85
N LEU A 673 8.75 -15.53 -13.09
CA LEU A 673 9.51 -16.52 -12.34
C LEU A 673 10.97 -16.47 -12.80
N ILE A 674 11.88 -16.23 -11.86
CA ILE A 674 13.31 -16.10 -12.12
C ILE A 674 14.15 -17.05 -11.25
N ARG A 675 15.32 -17.42 -11.75
CA ARG A 675 16.28 -18.31 -11.09
C ARG A 675 17.71 -17.78 -11.23
N SER A 676 18.47 -17.78 -10.15
CA SER A 676 19.90 -17.53 -10.13
C SER A 676 20.65 -18.79 -9.68
N LYS A 677 21.53 -19.32 -10.54
CA LYS A 677 22.35 -20.49 -10.22
C LYS A 677 23.56 -20.08 -9.38
N TYR A 678 23.99 -20.94 -8.46
CA TYR A 678 25.28 -20.75 -7.77
C TYR A 678 26.41 -20.57 -8.80
N PRO A 679 27.31 -19.58 -8.67
CA PRO A 679 27.57 -18.73 -7.50
C PRO A 679 26.82 -17.38 -7.47
N TYR A 680 25.60 -17.33 -8.01
CA TYR A 680 24.68 -16.19 -8.00
C TYR A 680 25.18 -14.95 -8.74
N THR A 681 25.75 -15.17 -9.93
CA THR A 681 26.31 -14.10 -10.76
C THR A 681 25.31 -13.49 -11.74
N GLU A 682 24.24 -14.22 -12.04
CA GLU A 682 23.18 -13.79 -12.98
C GLU A 682 21.82 -14.33 -12.54
N ALA A 683 20.74 -13.64 -12.95
CA ALA A 683 19.36 -14.09 -12.78
C ALA A 683 18.75 -14.39 -14.15
N GLN A 684 18.18 -15.57 -14.30
CA GLN A 684 17.57 -16.08 -15.53
C GLN A 684 16.05 -16.05 -15.40
N SER A 685 15.37 -15.40 -16.33
CA SER A 685 13.91 -15.49 -16.47
C SER A 685 13.49 -16.84 -17.04
N LEU A 686 12.50 -17.46 -16.39
CA LEU A 686 12.02 -18.81 -16.72
C LEU A 686 10.61 -18.80 -17.31
N SER A 687 9.71 -17.99 -16.76
CA SER A 687 8.34 -17.87 -17.23
C SER A 687 7.75 -16.52 -16.84
N ALA A 688 7.01 -15.88 -17.76
CA ALA A 688 6.31 -14.63 -17.52
C ALA A 688 4.80 -14.87 -17.49
N PHE A 689 4.12 -14.27 -16.53
CA PHE A 689 2.67 -14.42 -16.36
C PHE A 689 1.91 -13.26 -17.03
N LEU A 690 0.62 -13.48 -17.29
CA LEU A 690 -0.25 -12.45 -17.82
C LEU A 690 -0.46 -11.33 -16.78
N VAL A 691 -0.75 -10.13 -17.25
CA VAL A 691 -1.11 -9.02 -16.35
C VAL A 691 -2.35 -9.42 -15.54
N GLY A 692 -2.24 -9.34 -14.22
CA GLY A 692 -3.29 -9.74 -13.29
C GLY A 692 -3.16 -11.17 -12.75
N ASP A 693 -2.32 -12.01 -13.37
CA ASP A 693 -1.91 -13.29 -12.80
C ASP A 693 -0.65 -13.10 -11.96
N GLU A 694 -0.61 -13.70 -10.77
CA GLU A 694 0.47 -13.54 -9.79
C GLU A 694 0.96 -14.89 -9.27
N LEU A 695 2.27 -14.99 -9.03
CA LEU A 695 2.91 -16.15 -8.43
C LEU A 695 3.57 -15.75 -7.12
N GLN A 696 3.37 -16.51 -6.05
CA GLN A 696 3.97 -16.19 -4.74
C GLN A 696 4.25 -17.44 -3.88
N ASP A 697 4.82 -17.20 -2.69
CA ASP A 697 5.09 -18.19 -1.65
C ASP A 697 5.89 -19.42 -2.13
N LEU A 698 6.83 -19.24 -3.07
CA LEU A 698 7.58 -20.32 -3.70
C LEU A 698 8.20 -21.30 -2.69
N SER A 699 8.11 -22.59 -2.98
CA SER A 699 8.66 -23.65 -2.13
C SER A 699 9.16 -24.81 -2.98
N ILE A 700 10.45 -25.12 -2.92
CA ILE A 700 11.04 -26.25 -3.63
C ILE A 700 11.21 -27.43 -2.66
N ASN A 701 10.88 -28.64 -3.10
CA ASN A 701 11.04 -29.83 -2.28
C ASN A 701 12.53 -30.18 -2.07
N LYS A 702 12.85 -31.04 -1.09
CA LYS A 702 14.27 -31.38 -0.81
C LYS A 702 15.02 -32.03 -1.97
N LYS A 703 14.31 -32.71 -2.87
CA LYS A 703 14.88 -33.33 -4.09
C LYS A 703 15.12 -32.33 -5.22
N GLY A 704 14.77 -31.05 -5.03
CA GLY A 704 14.99 -30.01 -6.03
C GLY A 704 14.24 -30.22 -7.34
N ASP A 705 13.18 -31.03 -7.34
CA ASP A 705 12.50 -31.47 -8.57
C ASP A 705 11.05 -31.03 -8.70
N LEU A 706 10.42 -30.61 -7.60
CA LEU A 706 9.07 -30.05 -7.60
C LEU A 706 9.07 -28.64 -6.99
N LEU A 707 8.43 -27.70 -7.69
CA LEU A 707 8.15 -26.34 -7.21
C LEU A 707 6.67 -26.25 -6.83
N ALA A 708 6.38 -25.88 -5.59
CA ALA A 708 5.04 -25.48 -5.15
C ALA A 708 4.96 -23.95 -5.05
N ALA A 709 3.80 -23.40 -5.37
CA ALA A 709 3.53 -21.98 -5.28
C ALA A 709 2.05 -21.70 -5.03
N THR A 710 1.76 -20.51 -4.53
CA THR A 710 0.40 -19.94 -4.55
C THR A 710 0.25 -19.17 -5.87
N MET A 711 -0.75 -19.55 -6.66
CA MET A 711 -1.13 -18.94 -7.93
C MET A 711 -2.38 -18.09 -7.72
N HIS A 712 -2.34 -16.84 -8.18
CA HIS A 712 -3.52 -16.00 -8.31
C HIS A 712 -3.80 -15.75 -9.79
N PHE A 713 -5.06 -15.88 -10.16
CA PHE A 713 -5.51 -15.66 -11.52
C PHE A 713 -6.40 -14.42 -11.58
N SER A 714 -6.30 -13.67 -12.68
CA SER A 714 -7.08 -12.45 -12.93
C SER A 714 -8.60 -12.65 -12.86
N ASN A 715 -9.06 -13.91 -12.88
CA ASN A 715 -10.46 -14.28 -12.83
C ASN A 715 -11.04 -14.36 -11.40
N GLY A 716 -10.28 -14.14 -10.33
CA GLY A 716 -10.77 -14.34 -8.95
C GLY A 716 -10.29 -15.61 -8.25
N GLN A 717 -9.60 -16.52 -8.95
CA GLN A 717 -9.22 -17.82 -8.42
C GLN A 717 -7.82 -17.77 -7.83
N GLN A 718 -7.71 -18.29 -6.61
CA GLN A 718 -6.42 -18.58 -5.97
C GLN A 718 -6.25 -20.09 -5.85
N SER A 719 -5.04 -20.58 -6.05
CA SER A 719 -4.75 -22.01 -5.93
C SER A 719 -3.36 -22.29 -5.41
N ILE A 720 -3.19 -23.38 -4.68
CA ILE A 720 -1.88 -24.00 -4.54
C ILE A 720 -1.64 -24.86 -5.77
N ALA A 721 -0.50 -24.69 -6.41
CA ALA A 721 -0.12 -25.46 -7.59
C ALA A 721 1.29 -26.02 -7.46
N ILE A 722 1.55 -27.13 -8.15
CA ILE A 722 2.85 -27.81 -8.22
C ILE A 722 3.31 -27.84 -9.68
N ALA A 723 4.59 -27.60 -9.92
CA ALA A 723 5.23 -27.73 -11.22
C ALA A 723 6.47 -28.64 -11.15
N ASP A 724 6.73 -29.39 -12.24
CA ASP A 724 7.95 -30.20 -12.39
C ASP A 724 9.10 -29.34 -12.91
N ILE A 725 10.16 -29.21 -12.11
CA ILE A 725 11.34 -28.41 -12.44
C ILE A 725 12.17 -29.09 -13.55
N LYS A 726 12.10 -30.41 -13.71
CA LYS A 726 12.88 -31.16 -14.71
C LYS A 726 12.50 -30.78 -16.13
N GLU A 727 11.29 -30.27 -16.34
CA GLU A 727 10.83 -29.82 -17.66
C GLU A 727 11.61 -28.58 -18.12
N ILE A 728 11.91 -27.65 -17.22
CA ILE A 728 12.74 -26.47 -17.54
C ILE A 728 14.14 -26.89 -17.98
N ASP A 729 14.74 -27.86 -17.29
CA ASP A 729 16.09 -28.34 -17.64
C ASP A 729 16.13 -29.07 -19.00
N LYS A 730 14.97 -29.53 -19.50
CA LYS A 730 14.81 -30.09 -20.86
C LYS A 730 14.47 -29.02 -21.91
N GLY A 731 14.31 -27.76 -21.51
CA GLY A 731 13.90 -26.66 -22.39
C GLY A 731 12.39 -26.54 -22.61
N ASN A 732 11.57 -27.30 -21.87
CA ASN A 732 10.11 -27.22 -21.94
C ASN A 732 9.59 -26.11 -21.01
N PRO A 733 8.41 -25.53 -21.29
CA PRO A 733 7.80 -24.54 -20.40
C PRO A 733 7.40 -25.16 -19.05
N ILE A 734 7.47 -24.37 -17.99
CA ILE A 734 6.98 -24.77 -16.68
C ILE A 734 5.45 -24.74 -16.67
N ILE A 735 4.82 -25.86 -16.27
CA ILE A 735 3.36 -25.98 -16.17
C ILE A 735 2.99 -26.21 -14.70
N PHE A 736 2.17 -25.31 -14.16
CA PHE A 736 1.65 -25.41 -12.80
C PHE A 736 0.34 -26.22 -12.77
N LYS A 737 0.37 -27.40 -12.14
CA LYS A 737 -0.82 -28.23 -11.87
C LYS A 737 -1.50 -27.73 -10.59
N PRO A 738 -2.74 -27.21 -10.66
CA PRO A 738 -3.48 -26.79 -9.47
C PRO A 738 -3.84 -28.01 -8.61
N ILE A 739 -3.62 -27.90 -7.30
CA ILE A 739 -3.89 -28.93 -6.28
C ILE A 739 -5.19 -28.63 -5.54
N SER A 740 -5.36 -27.38 -5.09
CA SER A 740 -6.59 -26.95 -4.43
C SER A 740 -6.79 -25.45 -4.63
N SER A 741 -8.05 -25.06 -4.85
CA SER A 741 -8.51 -23.67 -4.83
C SER A 741 -9.51 -23.40 -3.71
N ASN A 742 -9.76 -24.39 -2.84
CA ASN A 742 -10.75 -24.24 -1.79
C ASN A 742 -10.20 -23.38 -0.66
N GLY A 743 -10.96 -22.36 -0.25
CA GLY A 743 -10.65 -21.51 0.90
C GLY A 743 -9.42 -20.61 0.69
N THR A 744 -9.22 -20.02 -0.48
CA THR A 744 -8.13 -19.04 -0.74
C THR A 744 -6.76 -19.50 -0.20
N PRO A 745 -6.25 -20.66 -0.65
CA PRO A 745 -5.14 -21.33 0.01
C PRO A 745 -3.79 -20.66 -0.27
N GLU A 746 -2.91 -20.59 0.73
CA GLU A 746 -1.64 -19.83 0.69
C GLU A 746 -0.51 -20.49 1.52
N ASN A 747 0.72 -19.99 1.37
CA ASN A 747 1.93 -20.43 2.08
C ASN A 747 2.25 -21.94 1.98
N PRO A 748 2.42 -22.51 0.77
CA PRO A 748 2.83 -23.90 0.60
C PRO A 748 4.23 -24.17 1.18
N SER A 749 4.38 -25.33 1.83
CA SER A 749 5.65 -25.87 2.33
C SER A 749 5.70 -27.38 2.20
N TRP A 750 6.89 -27.93 1.93
CA TRP A 750 7.08 -29.36 1.73
C TRP A 750 7.42 -30.07 3.04
N SER A 751 7.04 -31.35 3.14
CA SER A 751 7.58 -32.24 4.16
C SER A 751 9.08 -32.49 3.98
N LEU A 752 9.74 -32.90 5.05
CA LEU A 752 11.17 -33.19 5.10
C LEU A 752 11.57 -34.33 4.15
N ASP A 753 10.64 -35.23 3.83
CA ASP A 753 10.83 -36.34 2.86
C ASP A 753 10.34 -35.99 1.44
N GLY A 754 9.64 -34.87 1.28
CA GLY A 754 9.05 -34.42 0.01
C GLY A 754 7.83 -35.20 -0.47
N ASN A 755 7.20 -36.02 0.37
CA ASN A 755 6.00 -36.80 0.02
C ASN A 755 4.68 -36.06 0.33
N TYR A 756 4.73 -35.04 1.17
CA TYR A 756 3.57 -34.25 1.57
C TYR A 756 3.79 -32.76 1.29
N LEU A 757 2.70 -32.07 0.95
CA LEU A 757 2.64 -30.61 0.85
C LEU A 757 1.68 -30.07 1.91
N TYR A 758 2.08 -29.02 2.63
CA TYR A 758 1.28 -28.32 3.64
C TYR A 758 0.98 -26.90 3.19
N TRP A 759 -0.17 -26.35 3.57
CA TRP A 759 -0.55 -24.94 3.35
C TRP A 759 -1.63 -24.52 4.34
N ASN A 760 -1.95 -23.21 4.41
CA ASN A 760 -3.12 -22.72 5.16
C ASN A 760 -4.25 -22.28 4.22
N ALA A 761 -5.51 -22.48 4.63
CA ALA A 761 -6.70 -22.11 3.86
C ALA A 761 -7.93 -21.86 4.76
N TYR A 762 -8.89 -21.08 4.27
CA TYR A 762 -10.12 -20.63 4.94
C TYR A 762 -11.38 -21.41 4.53
N VAL A 763 -11.29 -22.72 4.27
CA VAL A 763 -12.43 -23.53 3.75
C VAL A 763 -13.67 -23.42 4.65
N ASN A 764 -13.48 -23.44 5.98
CA ASN A 764 -14.55 -23.25 6.97
C ASN A 764 -14.64 -21.79 7.49
N GLY A 765 -13.96 -20.84 6.83
CA GLY A 765 -13.81 -19.44 7.21
C GLY A 765 -12.77 -19.16 8.29
N VAL A 766 -11.96 -20.16 8.65
CA VAL A 766 -10.81 -20.01 9.56
C VAL A 766 -9.57 -20.55 8.86
N ALA A 767 -8.44 -19.84 8.95
CA ALA A 767 -7.15 -20.30 8.44
C ALA A 767 -6.72 -21.58 9.18
N ASN A 768 -6.90 -22.73 8.54
CA ASN A 768 -6.49 -24.03 9.03
C ASN A 768 -5.38 -24.61 8.15
N ILE A 769 -4.55 -25.48 8.72
CA ILE A 769 -3.48 -26.17 8.01
C ILE A 769 -4.04 -27.43 7.34
N TYR A 770 -3.69 -27.62 6.07
CA TYR A 770 -4.04 -28.78 5.27
C TYR A 770 -2.78 -29.53 4.85
N ARG A 771 -2.94 -30.82 4.53
CA ARG A 771 -1.89 -31.68 3.99
C ARG A 771 -2.39 -32.38 2.74
N TYR A 772 -1.57 -32.37 1.68
CA TYR A 772 -1.76 -33.16 0.46
C TYR A 772 -0.72 -34.28 0.41
N ASP A 773 -1.16 -35.50 0.16
CA ASP A 773 -0.31 -36.65 -0.13
C ASP A 773 -0.13 -36.79 -1.65
N ILE A 774 1.12 -36.71 -2.12
CA ILE A 774 1.43 -36.75 -3.56
C ILE A 774 1.08 -38.10 -4.19
N THR A 775 1.12 -39.19 -3.41
CA THR A 775 0.90 -40.56 -3.91
C THR A 775 -0.59 -40.91 -3.98
N THR A 776 -1.35 -40.56 -2.94
CA THR A 776 -2.78 -40.87 -2.88
C THR A 776 -3.66 -39.77 -3.47
N GLU A 777 -3.08 -38.59 -3.71
CA GLU A 777 -3.76 -37.34 -4.06
C GLU A 777 -4.82 -36.90 -3.01
N GLU A 778 -4.76 -37.41 -1.78
CA GLU A 778 -5.70 -37.08 -0.71
C GLU A 778 -5.33 -35.75 -0.02
N ILE A 779 -6.33 -34.88 0.15
CA ILE A 779 -6.22 -33.65 0.96
C ILE A 779 -6.91 -33.87 2.30
N ILE A 780 -6.19 -33.69 3.40
CA ILE A 780 -6.75 -33.77 4.75
C ILE A 780 -6.54 -32.48 5.54
N PRO A 781 -7.54 -32.01 6.31
CA PRO A 781 -7.35 -30.95 7.28
C PRO A 781 -6.61 -31.46 8.51
N LEU A 782 -5.63 -30.69 8.98
CA LEU A 782 -4.85 -31.01 10.18
C LEU A 782 -5.31 -30.22 11.41
N THR A 783 -5.89 -29.04 11.23
CA THR A 783 -6.21 -28.15 12.36
C THR A 783 -7.65 -27.67 12.38
N ASN A 784 -8.13 -27.36 13.58
CA ASN A 784 -9.35 -26.62 13.89
C ASN A 784 -9.00 -25.65 15.03
N THR A 785 -8.95 -24.35 14.73
CA THR A 785 -8.56 -23.30 15.68
C THR A 785 -9.58 -22.16 15.71
N ILE A 786 -9.44 -21.26 16.70
CA ILE A 786 -10.26 -20.05 16.79
C ILE A 786 -9.62 -18.89 16.04
N GLN A 787 -8.32 -18.66 16.27
CA GLN A 787 -7.60 -17.48 15.79
C GLN A 787 -6.93 -17.69 14.42
N GLY A 788 -6.75 -18.94 13.96
CA GLY A 788 -6.12 -19.26 12.68
C GLY A 788 -4.61 -19.54 12.79
N LEU A 789 -4.11 -20.40 11.90
CA LEU A 789 -2.70 -20.80 11.80
C LEU A 789 -2.17 -20.59 10.38
N PHE A 790 -0.95 -20.08 10.29
CA PHE A 790 -0.33 -19.63 9.04
C PHE A 790 1.09 -20.17 8.87
N ARG A 791 1.57 -20.17 7.61
CA ARG A 791 2.97 -20.47 7.25
C ARG A 791 3.48 -21.79 7.88
N PRO A 792 2.85 -22.95 7.59
CA PRO A 792 3.23 -24.22 8.20
C PRO A 792 4.65 -24.65 7.78
N ILE A 793 5.40 -25.29 8.69
CA ILE A 793 6.70 -25.90 8.41
C ILE A 793 6.82 -27.22 9.18
N GLU A 794 7.25 -28.30 8.52
CA GLU A 794 7.57 -29.55 9.23
C GLU A 794 8.91 -29.45 9.96
N ILE A 795 8.88 -29.64 11.27
CA ILE A 795 10.07 -29.63 12.14
C ILE A 795 10.50 -31.04 12.55
N SER A 796 9.59 -32.02 12.46
CA SER A 796 9.85 -33.45 12.67
C SER A 796 8.68 -34.28 12.13
N SER A 797 8.86 -35.60 12.01
CA SER A 797 7.88 -36.52 11.42
C SER A 797 6.48 -36.53 12.09
N ASP A 798 6.36 -36.01 13.32
CA ASP A 798 5.08 -35.98 14.05
C ASP A 798 4.60 -34.56 14.39
N SER A 799 5.35 -33.52 14.03
CA SER A 799 5.11 -32.15 14.52
C SER A 799 5.34 -31.10 13.44
N LEU A 800 4.40 -30.14 13.37
CA LEU A 800 4.47 -28.94 12.55
C LEU A 800 4.68 -27.71 13.43
N LEU A 801 5.44 -26.76 12.90
CA LEU A 801 5.46 -25.37 13.34
C LEU A 801 4.51 -24.55 12.46
N ALA A 802 3.81 -23.59 13.05
CA ALA A 802 3.04 -22.58 12.34
C ALA A 802 3.03 -21.28 13.15
N PHE A 803 2.38 -20.26 12.64
CA PHE A 803 2.18 -18.99 13.34
C PHE A 803 0.71 -18.78 13.65
N GLU A 804 0.39 -18.62 14.94
CA GLU A 804 -0.95 -18.27 15.41
C GLU A 804 -1.14 -16.76 15.34
N PHE A 805 -2.28 -16.33 14.79
CA PHE A 805 -2.64 -14.93 14.74
C PHE A 805 -3.17 -14.43 16.09
N THR A 806 -2.82 -13.20 16.45
CA THR A 806 -3.31 -12.45 17.63
C THR A 806 -3.55 -11.00 17.22
N THR A 807 -4.25 -10.22 18.06
CA THR A 807 -4.45 -8.78 17.79
C THR A 807 -3.14 -7.98 17.75
N ASN A 808 -2.05 -8.51 18.31
CA ASN A 808 -0.72 -7.90 18.28
C ASN A 808 0.23 -8.57 17.27
N GLY A 809 -0.28 -9.46 16.41
CA GLY A 809 0.48 -10.13 15.34
C GLY A 809 0.66 -11.62 15.51
N PHE A 810 1.75 -12.16 14.97
CA PHE A 810 1.95 -13.59 14.89
C PHE A 810 2.84 -14.15 16.02
N ILE A 811 2.44 -15.30 16.57
CA ILE A 811 3.21 -16.06 17.58
C ILE A 811 3.59 -17.43 17.00
N PRO A 812 4.87 -17.85 17.07
CA PRO A 812 5.26 -19.20 16.65
C PRO A 812 4.67 -20.26 17.60
N VAL A 813 4.04 -21.28 17.03
CA VAL A 813 3.40 -22.39 17.74
C VAL A 813 3.80 -23.74 17.15
N VAL A 814 3.73 -24.79 17.96
CA VAL A 814 3.93 -26.18 17.54
C VAL A 814 2.71 -27.02 17.87
N PHE A 815 2.35 -27.92 16.96
CA PHE A 815 1.25 -28.88 17.13
C PHE A 815 1.57 -30.21 16.44
N LYS A 816 0.85 -31.27 16.84
CA LYS A 816 1.04 -32.61 16.28
C LYS A 816 0.37 -32.76 14.91
N ILE A 817 1.01 -33.50 14.02
CA ILE A 817 0.44 -33.89 12.72
C ILE A 817 -0.64 -34.94 12.97
N GLN A 818 -1.89 -34.49 13.04
CA GLN A 818 -3.05 -35.34 13.27
C GLN A 818 -4.22 -34.87 12.41
N LYS A 819 -4.94 -35.83 11.79
CA LYS A 819 -6.15 -35.53 11.03
C LYS A 819 -7.22 -34.93 11.94
N THR A 820 -7.85 -33.86 11.48
CA THR A 820 -9.05 -33.29 12.09
C THR A 820 -10.29 -33.87 11.39
N GLU A 821 -11.18 -34.51 12.15
CA GLU A 821 -12.35 -35.21 11.59
C GLU A 821 -13.51 -34.28 11.21
N ARG A 822 -13.58 -33.07 11.79
CA ARG A 822 -14.69 -32.13 11.57
C ARG A 822 -14.21 -30.68 11.61
N LEU A 823 -14.62 -29.89 10.62
CA LEU A 823 -14.39 -28.44 10.55
C LEU A 823 -15.72 -27.68 10.55
N PRO A 824 -16.15 -27.13 11.71
CA PRO A 824 -17.33 -26.28 11.78
C PRO A 824 -17.10 -24.99 10.98
N ALA A 825 -18.04 -24.65 10.10
CA ALA A 825 -18.05 -23.44 9.30
C ALA A 825 -18.64 -22.25 10.07
N ILE A 826 -17.92 -21.14 10.07
CA ILE A 826 -18.39 -19.87 10.64
C ILE A 826 -19.43 -19.19 9.73
N GLN A 827 -20.14 -18.23 10.30
CA GLN A 827 -20.96 -17.28 9.56
C GLN A 827 -20.17 -16.01 9.28
N TYR A 828 -20.49 -15.35 8.16
CA TYR A 828 -19.91 -14.06 7.77
C TYR A 828 -20.92 -12.96 8.05
N PHE A 829 -20.48 -11.87 8.67
CA PHE A 829 -21.37 -10.77 9.03
C PHE A 829 -21.99 -10.14 7.78
N GLY A 830 -21.16 -9.84 6.77
CA GLY A 830 -21.60 -9.23 5.52
C GLY A 830 -22.66 -10.04 4.76
N GLN A 831 -22.78 -11.35 5.03
CA GLN A 831 -23.80 -12.19 4.42
C GLN A 831 -25.21 -11.85 4.91
N ARG A 832 -25.34 -11.32 6.13
CA ARG A 832 -26.64 -10.92 6.71
C ARG A 832 -27.29 -9.78 5.93
N ILE A 833 -26.47 -8.88 5.36
CA ILE A 833 -26.92 -7.74 4.56
C ILE A 833 -27.76 -8.20 3.36
N LEU A 834 -27.42 -9.34 2.75
CA LEU A 834 -28.14 -9.91 1.61
C LEU A 834 -29.57 -10.37 1.94
N ASN A 835 -29.91 -10.52 3.24
CA ASN A 835 -31.27 -10.82 3.66
C ASN A 835 -32.21 -9.61 3.45
N LYS A 836 -31.70 -8.38 3.58
CA LYS A 836 -32.46 -7.15 3.37
C LYS A 836 -32.24 -6.54 1.99
N SER A 837 -31.00 -6.58 1.50
CA SER A 837 -30.57 -5.90 0.29
C SER A 837 -30.00 -6.86 -0.76
N SER A 838 -30.83 -7.78 -1.24
CA SER A 838 -30.45 -8.74 -2.28
C SER A 838 -30.07 -8.09 -3.63
N GLU A 839 -30.50 -6.84 -3.86
CA GLU A 839 -30.16 -6.02 -5.02
C GLU A 839 -28.65 -5.74 -5.15
N LEU A 840 -27.88 -5.83 -4.06
CA LEU A 840 -26.43 -5.71 -4.07
C LEU A 840 -25.75 -6.71 -5.00
N LEU A 841 -26.33 -7.89 -5.21
CA LEU A 841 -25.78 -8.88 -6.15
C LEU A 841 -25.82 -8.40 -7.61
N LYS A 842 -26.66 -7.41 -7.92
CA LYS A 842 -26.75 -6.77 -9.24
C LYS A 842 -25.75 -5.62 -9.40
N TRP A 843 -24.95 -5.31 -8.37
CA TRP A 843 -23.92 -4.29 -8.44
C TRP A 843 -22.60 -4.82 -9.01
N ASN A 844 -22.44 -6.14 -9.12
CA ASN A 844 -21.26 -6.75 -9.71
C ASN A 844 -21.01 -6.18 -11.11
N LEU A 845 -19.76 -5.79 -11.36
CA LEU A 845 -19.35 -5.27 -12.64
C LEU A 845 -18.99 -6.41 -13.59
N THR A 846 -19.45 -6.32 -14.83
CA THR A 846 -18.93 -7.15 -15.92
C THR A 846 -17.44 -6.85 -16.13
N PRO A 847 -16.56 -7.83 -16.40
CA PRO A 847 -15.14 -7.57 -16.62
C PRO A 847 -14.90 -6.54 -17.74
N ALA A 848 -14.02 -5.57 -17.51
CA ALA A 848 -13.72 -4.48 -18.46
C ALA A 848 -13.37 -4.98 -19.88
N LYS A 849 -12.71 -6.14 -19.99
CA LYS A 849 -12.35 -6.77 -21.28
C LYS A 849 -13.57 -7.11 -22.14
N GLU A 850 -14.72 -7.42 -21.53
CA GLU A 850 -15.93 -7.83 -22.26
C GLU A 850 -16.72 -6.63 -22.81
N ILE A 851 -16.50 -5.43 -22.28
CA ILE A 851 -17.17 -4.21 -22.70
C ILE A 851 -16.24 -3.24 -23.43
N ALA A 852 -14.99 -3.62 -23.66
CA ALA A 852 -13.94 -2.78 -24.26
C ALA A 852 -14.37 -2.15 -25.59
N ASP A 853 -15.10 -2.89 -26.43
CA ASP A 853 -15.55 -2.41 -27.74
C ASP A 853 -16.63 -1.32 -27.67
N SER A 854 -17.27 -1.14 -26.50
CA SER A 854 -18.34 -0.15 -26.31
C SER A 854 -17.83 1.24 -25.90
N ILE A 855 -16.57 1.35 -25.47
CA ILE A 855 -15.98 2.56 -24.91
C ILE A 855 -15.11 3.23 -25.97
N LYS A 856 -15.38 4.51 -26.24
CA LYS A 856 -14.60 5.30 -27.19
C LYS A 856 -13.37 5.87 -26.51
N ILE A 857 -12.20 5.46 -26.98
CA ILE A 857 -10.89 5.96 -26.52
C ILE A 857 -10.24 6.75 -27.65
N SER A 858 -9.64 7.89 -27.31
CA SER A 858 -8.90 8.71 -28.27
C SER A 858 -7.65 7.99 -28.78
N LYS A 859 -7.08 8.50 -29.87
CA LYS A 859 -5.71 8.13 -30.24
C LYS A 859 -4.74 8.63 -29.18
N GLU A 860 -3.60 7.97 -29.11
CA GLU A 860 -2.45 8.44 -28.33
C GLU A 860 -1.96 9.79 -28.85
N ASP A 861 -1.62 10.67 -27.93
CA ASP A 861 -0.98 11.96 -28.21
C ASP A 861 0.18 12.19 -27.23
N SER A 862 1.17 12.99 -27.63
CA SER A 862 2.29 13.34 -26.75
C SER A 862 1.82 14.32 -25.68
N TYR A 863 2.21 14.10 -24.43
CA TYR A 863 1.85 14.98 -23.33
C TYR A 863 2.70 16.26 -23.37
N SER A 864 2.03 17.39 -23.63
CA SER A 864 2.65 18.71 -23.48
C SER A 864 2.32 19.32 -22.12
N SER A 865 3.32 19.40 -21.24
CA SER A 865 3.20 20.00 -19.91
C SER A 865 2.78 21.46 -19.98
N PHE A 866 3.37 22.25 -20.89
CA PHE A 866 3.03 23.66 -21.09
C PHE A 866 1.57 23.87 -21.51
N ASN A 867 1.04 23.03 -22.40
CA ASN A 867 -0.35 23.13 -22.84
C ASN A 867 -1.35 22.68 -21.76
N CYS A 868 -0.89 21.94 -20.75
CA CYS A 868 -1.71 21.45 -19.65
C CYS A 868 -1.69 22.34 -18.40
N ILE A 869 -0.93 23.45 -18.41
CA ILE A 869 -0.94 24.42 -17.31
C ILE A 869 -2.33 25.05 -17.19
N SER A 870 -2.89 25.01 -15.98
CA SER A 870 -4.20 25.60 -15.71
C SER A 870 -4.24 26.28 -14.33
N LEU A 871 -5.14 27.25 -14.18
CA LEU A 871 -5.40 27.91 -12.89
C LEU A 871 -6.05 26.90 -11.94
N LYS A 872 -5.41 26.63 -10.81
CA LYS A 872 -5.89 25.69 -9.77
C LYS A 872 -6.57 26.38 -8.61
N THR A 873 -6.01 27.51 -8.17
CA THR A 873 -6.51 28.27 -7.02
C THR A 873 -6.41 29.75 -7.34
N PHE A 874 -7.47 30.49 -7.03
CA PHE A 874 -7.49 31.96 -7.04
C PHE A 874 -8.28 32.41 -5.81
N ILE A 875 -7.63 33.02 -4.83
CA ILE A 875 -8.31 33.49 -3.61
C ILE A 875 -7.88 34.91 -3.24
N PRO A 876 -8.78 35.76 -2.70
CA PRO A 876 -8.37 37.01 -2.10
C PRO A 876 -7.64 36.74 -0.76
N THR A 877 -6.65 37.57 -0.45
CA THR A 877 -5.80 37.42 0.73
C THR A 877 -5.75 38.70 1.55
N VAL A 878 -5.62 38.53 2.86
CA VAL A 878 -5.23 39.58 3.81
C VAL A 878 -3.97 39.11 4.50
N SER A 879 -2.88 39.86 4.33
CA SER A 879 -1.56 39.50 4.85
C SER A 879 -0.88 40.71 5.51
N GLY A 880 0.24 40.47 6.20
CA GLY A 880 1.02 41.51 6.84
C GLY A 880 2.28 41.84 6.03
N PHE A 881 2.71 43.09 6.09
CA PHE A 881 4.06 43.47 5.74
C PHE A 881 4.60 44.43 6.80
N GLN A 882 5.53 43.95 7.63
CA GLN A 882 5.94 44.69 8.82
C GLN A 882 4.73 45.04 9.70
N SER A 883 4.45 46.31 9.93
CA SER A 883 3.25 46.75 10.67
C SER A 883 2.01 46.98 9.81
N ARG A 884 2.11 46.84 8.47
CA ARG A 884 1.06 47.20 7.52
C ARG A 884 0.15 46.02 7.21
N ILE A 885 -1.13 46.31 6.99
CA ILE A 885 -2.09 45.38 6.42
C ILE A 885 -2.04 45.46 4.89
N VAL A 886 -1.91 44.31 4.24
CA VAL A 886 -1.90 44.16 2.78
C VAL A 886 -3.15 43.43 2.33
N LEU A 887 -3.87 44.02 1.37
CA LEU A 887 -5.00 43.39 0.69
C LEU A 887 -4.54 42.91 -0.68
N GLY A 888 -4.72 41.63 -0.99
CA GLY A 888 -4.16 41.02 -2.18
C GLY A 888 -4.93 39.81 -2.67
N PHE A 889 -4.24 39.00 -3.48
CA PHE A 889 -4.70 37.70 -3.93
C PHE A 889 -3.55 36.70 -3.97
N TYR A 890 -3.89 35.43 -3.85
CA TYR A 890 -3.01 34.29 -4.06
C TYR A 890 -3.53 33.49 -5.25
N SER A 891 -2.62 33.04 -6.12
CA SER A 891 -2.95 32.20 -7.26
C SER A 891 -1.90 31.14 -7.51
N GLN A 892 -2.35 29.98 -7.97
CA GLN A 892 -1.47 28.88 -8.35
C GLN A 892 -1.86 28.32 -9.72
N PHE A 893 -0.87 28.18 -10.59
CA PHE A 893 -1.00 27.58 -11.92
C PHE A 893 -0.04 26.39 -12.00
N ASN A 894 -0.56 25.23 -12.38
CA ASN A 894 0.29 24.07 -12.64
C ASN A 894 -0.33 23.12 -13.66
N ASP A 895 0.50 22.25 -14.20
CA ASP A 895 0.07 21.07 -14.94
C ASP A 895 -0.13 19.87 -13.99
N PRO A 896 -0.89 18.84 -14.40
CA PRO A 896 -1.16 17.67 -13.57
C PRO A 896 0.06 16.88 -13.08
N LEU A 897 1.22 16.98 -13.74
CA LEU A 897 2.46 16.30 -13.35
C LEU A 897 3.36 17.18 -12.46
N LEU A 898 2.95 18.42 -12.16
CA LEU A 898 3.74 19.42 -11.45
C LEU A 898 5.12 19.65 -12.09
N ILE A 899 5.21 19.51 -13.42
CA ILE A 899 6.41 19.84 -14.19
C ILE A 899 6.62 21.35 -14.15
N HIS A 900 5.55 22.13 -14.27
CA HIS A 900 5.50 23.57 -14.11
C HIS A 900 4.57 23.89 -12.94
N ASP A 901 5.09 24.60 -11.94
CA ASP A 901 4.29 25.12 -10.82
C ASP A 901 4.64 26.59 -10.59
N LEU A 902 3.65 27.47 -10.77
CA LEU A 902 3.76 28.91 -10.61
C LEU A 902 2.81 29.39 -9.52
N THR A 903 3.37 29.92 -8.44
CA THR A 903 2.61 30.60 -7.39
C THR A 903 2.83 32.11 -7.46
N ILE A 904 1.73 32.85 -7.34
CA ILE A 904 1.69 34.31 -7.36
C ILE A 904 0.97 34.79 -6.11
N ASP A 905 1.62 35.66 -5.35
CA ASP A 905 1.05 36.36 -4.21
C ASP A 905 1.32 37.86 -4.38
N ALA A 906 0.26 38.63 -4.60
CA ALA A 906 0.38 40.03 -4.95
C ALA A 906 -0.68 40.85 -4.20
N GLY A 907 -0.31 42.05 -3.77
CA GLY A 907 -1.22 42.89 -3.02
C GLY A 907 -0.79 44.34 -2.88
N ILE A 908 -1.67 45.13 -2.29
CA ILE A 908 -1.45 46.54 -1.99
C ILE A 908 -1.64 46.83 -0.50
N SER A 909 -0.83 47.76 0.04
CA SER A 909 -1.03 48.36 1.36
C SER A 909 -1.86 49.64 1.23
N PRO A 910 -3.20 49.60 1.41
CA PRO A 910 -4.06 50.77 1.17
C PRO A 910 -3.98 51.82 2.29
N PHE A 911 -3.53 51.43 3.50
CA PHE A 911 -3.52 52.28 4.68
C PHE A 911 -2.13 52.90 4.92
N LYS A 912 -2.08 54.23 5.13
CA LYS A 912 -0.83 54.95 5.43
C LYS A 912 -0.58 54.94 6.93
N GLU A 913 0.28 54.02 7.39
CA GLU A 913 0.46 53.85 8.84
C GLU A 913 1.72 54.47 9.44
N THR A 914 2.61 55.18 8.71
CA THR A 914 3.57 56.16 9.34
C THR A 914 4.54 56.88 8.39
N THR A 915 4.84 56.42 7.17
CA THR A 915 5.67 57.14 6.16
C THR A 915 5.32 56.74 4.71
N ASN A 916 5.60 57.59 3.73
CA ASN A 916 5.25 57.41 2.31
C ASN A 916 6.01 56.23 1.61
N ASP A 917 5.38 55.72 0.55
CA ASP A 917 5.93 55.03 -0.65
C ASP A 917 5.95 53.50 -0.81
N ILE A 918 5.77 52.66 0.23
CA ILE A 918 5.64 51.19 0.00
C ILE A 918 4.18 50.81 -0.20
N LYS A 919 3.76 50.65 -1.45
CA LYS A 919 2.36 50.35 -1.82
C LYS A 919 2.15 48.96 -2.38
N TYR A 920 3.13 48.40 -3.07
CA TYR A 920 2.99 47.16 -3.84
C TYR A 920 3.82 46.06 -3.23
N HIS A 921 3.24 44.87 -3.21
CA HIS A 921 3.86 43.67 -2.67
C HIS A 921 3.73 42.55 -3.70
N LEU A 922 4.81 41.81 -3.91
CA LEU A 922 4.85 40.72 -4.87
C LEU A 922 5.75 39.60 -4.36
N ARG A 923 5.25 38.37 -4.45
CA ARG A 923 6.03 37.13 -4.38
C ARG A 923 5.62 36.26 -5.57
N LEU A 924 6.61 35.92 -6.38
CA LEU A 924 6.52 34.99 -7.48
C LEU A 924 7.47 33.84 -7.20
N LYS A 925 6.98 32.61 -7.39
CA LYS A 925 7.82 31.42 -7.35
C LYS A 925 7.37 30.51 -8.48
N TYR A 926 8.32 30.18 -9.35
CA TYR A 926 8.19 29.21 -10.41
C TYR A 926 9.10 28.02 -10.12
N SER A 927 8.56 26.82 -10.28
CA SER A 927 9.27 25.56 -10.07
C SER A 927 9.14 24.71 -11.33
N PHE A 928 10.28 24.28 -11.87
CA PHE A 928 10.38 23.38 -13.01
C PHE A 928 10.94 22.02 -12.59
N HIS A 929 10.18 20.95 -12.84
CA HIS A 929 10.42 19.59 -12.37
C HIS A 929 10.68 19.47 -10.85
N GLN A 930 10.26 20.46 -10.06
CA GLN A 930 10.61 20.56 -8.63
C GLN A 930 12.13 20.61 -8.35
N LYS A 931 12.95 20.76 -9.40
CA LYS A 931 14.41 20.84 -9.34
C LYS A 931 14.87 22.27 -9.49
N LEU A 932 14.50 22.92 -10.59
CA LEU A 932 14.85 24.32 -10.86
C LEU A 932 13.79 25.23 -10.25
N ILE A 933 14.23 26.20 -9.44
CA ILE A 933 13.36 27.14 -8.76
C ILE A 933 13.77 28.55 -9.17
N ILE A 934 12.83 29.35 -9.65
CA ILE A 934 13.02 30.76 -9.94
C ILE A 934 12.06 31.52 -9.02
N ALA A 935 12.58 32.44 -8.20
CA ALA A 935 11.76 33.26 -7.33
C ALA A 935 12.08 34.74 -7.50
N ALA A 936 11.04 35.57 -7.40
CA ALA A 936 11.15 37.02 -7.39
C ALA A 936 10.24 37.58 -6.30
N GLU A 937 10.84 38.32 -5.39
CA GLU A 937 10.17 38.93 -4.24
C GLU A 937 10.42 40.44 -4.25
N HIS A 938 9.38 41.22 -4.01
CA HIS A 938 9.47 42.66 -3.79
C HIS A 938 8.55 43.05 -2.65
N ASN A 939 9.15 43.46 -1.53
CA ASN A 939 8.43 43.73 -0.28
C ASN A 939 7.41 42.61 0.03
N ALA A 940 7.81 41.35 -0.15
CA ALA A 940 6.92 40.20 -0.10
C ALA A 940 6.22 40.11 1.26
N THR A 941 4.93 39.81 1.22
CA THR A 941 4.08 39.73 2.41
C THR A 941 4.30 38.44 3.18
N ASP A 942 3.86 38.46 4.43
CA ASP A 942 3.77 37.27 5.29
C ASP A 942 2.46 37.36 6.08
N PHE A 943 1.60 36.35 5.98
CA PHE A 943 0.36 36.30 6.75
C PHE A 943 0.62 36.41 8.27
N TYR A 944 1.69 35.78 8.75
CA TYR A 944 2.03 35.74 10.17
C TYR A 944 2.49 37.11 10.70
N ASP A 945 2.91 38.03 9.84
CA ASP A 945 3.22 39.40 10.25
C ASP A 945 1.99 40.15 10.77
N LEU A 946 0.76 39.70 10.51
CA LEU A 946 -0.44 40.31 11.09
C LEU A 946 -0.50 40.19 12.63
N PHE A 947 0.03 39.10 13.19
CA PHE A 947 -0.21 38.73 14.59
C PHE A 947 1.04 38.84 15.47
N ASN A 948 2.23 38.85 14.87
CA ASN A 948 3.48 38.79 15.63
C ASN A 948 4.11 40.16 15.84
N LYS A 949 4.77 40.37 16.98
CA LYS A 949 5.58 41.57 17.24
C LYS A 949 6.86 41.59 16.39
N ARG A 950 7.54 40.45 16.27
CA ARG A 950 8.72 40.26 15.43
C ARG A 950 8.29 39.96 14.00
N LYS A 951 8.70 40.78 13.04
CA LYS A 951 8.21 40.79 11.65
C LYS A 951 9.21 40.17 10.68
N ARG A 952 8.73 39.35 9.75
CA ARG A 952 9.51 38.72 8.68
C ARG A 952 9.64 39.56 7.42
N GLY A 953 8.63 40.36 7.11
CA GLY A 953 8.59 41.15 5.88
C GLY A 953 9.87 41.95 5.71
N MET A 954 10.63 41.62 4.67
CA MET A 954 11.92 42.23 4.35
C MET A 954 11.69 43.38 3.36
N LEU A 955 12.29 44.53 3.64
CA LEU A 955 12.29 45.66 2.71
C LEU A 955 13.23 45.40 1.54
N GLY A 956 12.77 45.71 0.33
CA GLY A 956 13.55 45.60 -0.91
C GLY A 956 13.14 44.40 -1.75
N SER A 957 14.06 43.90 -2.56
CA SER A 957 13.83 42.84 -3.54
C SER A 957 14.81 41.68 -3.42
N ARG A 958 14.32 40.47 -3.70
CA ARG A 958 15.14 39.26 -3.82
C ARG A 958 14.79 38.54 -5.12
N PHE A 959 15.81 38.19 -5.89
CA PHE A 959 15.70 37.33 -7.07
C PHE A 959 16.54 36.08 -6.83
N ALA A 960 15.94 34.91 -6.88
CA ALA A 960 16.61 33.66 -6.58
C ALA A 960 16.52 32.66 -7.75
N LEU A 961 17.63 31.98 -8.00
CA LEU A 961 17.74 30.84 -8.91
C LEU A 961 18.28 29.65 -8.11
N GLY A 962 17.42 28.68 -7.83
CA GLY A 962 17.73 27.47 -7.09
C GLY A 962 17.75 26.23 -7.97
N TYR A 963 18.58 25.25 -7.63
CA TYR A 963 18.61 23.93 -8.26
C TYR A 963 18.78 22.85 -7.19
N ASN A 964 17.92 21.83 -7.23
CA ASN A 964 18.02 20.63 -6.40
C ASN A 964 18.50 19.46 -7.26
N TYR A 965 19.58 18.82 -6.81
CA TYR A 965 20.10 17.58 -7.36
C TYR A 965 20.07 16.47 -6.29
N PHE A 966 19.74 15.26 -6.69
CA PHE A 966 19.79 14.08 -5.81
C PHE A 966 20.91 13.17 -6.31
N TRP A 967 21.97 13.04 -5.51
CA TRP A 967 23.07 12.11 -5.79
C TRP A 967 22.68 10.67 -5.50
N ILE A 968 21.91 10.47 -4.43
CA ILE A 968 21.32 9.19 -4.05
C ILE A 968 19.88 9.47 -3.61
N TYR A 969 18.96 8.69 -4.14
CA TYR A 969 17.56 8.66 -3.71
C TYR A 969 17.18 7.20 -3.44
N ASP A 970 17.61 6.67 -2.30
CA ASP A 970 17.37 5.28 -1.92
C ASP A 970 17.00 5.19 -0.43
N ASN A 971 15.71 5.30 -0.11
CA ASN A 971 15.26 5.43 1.28
C ASN A 971 15.72 4.24 2.14
N PRO A 972 16.22 4.47 3.36
CA PRO A 972 16.27 5.73 4.11
C PRO A 972 17.43 6.67 3.74
N LEU A 973 18.42 6.22 2.94
CA LEU A 973 19.58 7.00 2.53
C LEU A 973 19.25 7.98 1.38
N LYS A 974 19.29 9.27 1.70
CA LYS A 974 19.10 10.36 0.74
C LYS A 974 20.30 11.29 0.78
N ILE A 975 20.91 11.51 -0.38
CA ILE A 975 21.96 12.52 -0.56
C ILE A 975 21.43 13.58 -1.53
N LYS A 976 21.00 14.72 -0.99
CA LYS A 976 20.47 15.85 -1.75
C LYS A 976 21.47 16.99 -1.74
N HIS A 977 21.82 17.51 -2.91
CA HIS A 977 22.59 18.73 -3.06
C HIS A 977 21.70 19.85 -3.59
N SER A 978 21.60 20.94 -2.83
CA SER A 978 20.80 22.11 -3.19
C SER A 978 21.72 23.31 -3.38
N THR A 979 21.61 24.00 -4.50
CA THR A 979 22.35 25.24 -4.77
C THR A 979 21.36 26.36 -5.05
N GLU A 980 21.58 27.55 -4.50
CA GLU A 980 20.75 28.73 -4.73
C GLU A 980 21.62 29.97 -4.88
N LEU A 981 21.41 30.71 -5.98
CA LEU A 981 21.96 32.03 -6.20
C LEU A 981 20.87 33.08 -5.95
N SER A 982 21.05 33.92 -4.95
CA SER A 982 20.09 34.97 -4.56
C SER A 982 20.71 36.36 -4.69
N LEU A 983 20.12 37.22 -5.53
CA LEU A 983 20.42 38.64 -5.64
C LEU A 983 19.45 39.45 -4.78
N TYR A 984 20.00 40.19 -3.83
CA TYR A 984 19.29 41.11 -2.95
C TYR A 984 19.51 42.55 -3.42
N LYS A 985 18.45 43.36 -3.41
CA LYS A 985 18.49 44.78 -3.76
C LYS A 985 17.69 45.63 -2.79
N ASP A 986 18.21 46.79 -2.46
CA ASP A 986 17.60 47.79 -1.56
C ASP A 986 17.24 47.22 -0.18
N ILE A 987 17.99 46.22 0.30
CA ILE A 987 17.74 45.60 1.60
C ILE A 987 18.20 46.52 2.72
N LYS A 988 17.34 46.73 3.72
CA LYS A 988 17.67 47.54 4.89
C LYS A 988 18.01 46.73 6.13
N PHE A 989 17.28 45.63 6.34
CA PHE A 989 17.44 44.79 7.51
C PHE A 989 17.35 43.31 7.14
N ILE A 990 18.08 42.49 7.89
CA ILE A 990 17.95 41.03 7.92
C ILE A 990 17.57 40.57 9.34
N ASN A 991 17.50 39.26 9.55
CA ASN A 991 17.28 38.65 10.88
C ASN A 991 16.00 39.20 11.56
N ASP A 992 14.86 39.01 10.90
CA ASP A 992 13.55 39.53 11.35
C ASP A 992 13.54 41.05 11.64
N ASN A 993 14.20 41.82 10.79
CA ASN A 993 14.33 43.28 10.88
C ASN A 993 15.07 43.79 12.13
N GLN A 994 16.01 43.01 12.69
CA GLN A 994 16.79 43.40 13.87
C GLN A 994 18.24 43.78 13.56
N THR A 995 18.79 43.31 12.44
CA THR A 995 20.17 43.61 12.04
C THR A 995 20.13 44.50 10.81
N GLU A 996 20.62 45.73 10.93
CA GLU A 996 20.78 46.64 9.80
C GLU A 996 21.89 46.13 8.86
N VAL A 997 21.61 46.14 7.57
CA VAL A 997 22.54 45.68 6.54
C VAL A 997 23.47 46.82 6.18
N SER A 998 24.77 46.56 6.15
CA SER A 998 25.76 47.58 5.77
C SER A 998 25.79 47.84 4.26
N ILE A 999 25.47 46.82 3.46
CA ILE A 999 25.47 46.83 2.00
C ILE A 999 24.07 46.39 1.50
N PRO A 1000 23.22 47.31 1.01
CA PRO A 1000 21.85 46.98 0.61
C PRO A 1000 21.71 46.04 -0.60
N ASP A 1001 22.72 46.05 -1.47
CA ASP A 1001 22.75 45.32 -2.75
C ASP A 1001 23.87 44.28 -2.73
N TYR A 1002 23.49 43.01 -2.75
CA TYR A 1002 24.45 41.91 -2.64
C TYR A 1002 23.96 40.62 -3.26
N LEU A 1003 24.90 39.73 -3.57
CA LEU A 1003 24.66 38.42 -4.15
C LEU A 1003 25.13 37.34 -3.18
N ILE A 1004 24.28 36.33 -2.94
CA ILE A 1004 24.60 35.16 -2.13
C ILE A 1004 24.52 33.92 -3.01
N LEU A 1005 25.57 33.11 -3.01
CA LEU A 1005 25.55 31.74 -3.51
C LEU A 1005 25.57 30.79 -2.31
N LYS A 1006 24.48 30.03 -2.11
CA LYS A 1006 24.40 28.97 -1.11
C LYS A 1006 24.49 27.61 -1.81
N SER A 1007 25.34 26.73 -1.31
CA SER A 1007 25.41 25.32 -1.71
C SER A 1007 25.33 24.44 -0.46
N GLU A 1008 24.39 23.50 -0.42
CA GLU A 1008 24.12 22.63 0.73
C GLU A 1008 24.04 21.17 0.31
N LEU A 1009 24.84 20.31 0.94
CA LEU A 1009 24.76 18.86 0.85
C LEU A 1009 24.06 18.32 2.10
N ASP A 1010 22.91 17.68 1.90
CA ASP A 1010 22.06 17.10 2.93
C ASP A 1010 22.07 15.57 2.78
N ILE A 1011 22.68 14.87 3.74
CA ILE A 1011 22.79 13.42 3.81
C ILE A 1011 21.93 12.93 4.97
N LYS A 1012 20.87 12.17 4.67
CA LYS A 1012 19.94 11.63 5.66
C LYS A 1012 19.89 10.12 5.55
N ASP A 1013 20.04 9.43 6.67
CA ASP A 1013 19.72 8.01 6.83
C ASP A 1013 18.99 7.89 8.18
N LEU A 1014 17.66 8.06 8.16
CA LEU A 1014 16.83 8.16 9.36
C LEU A 1014 15.68 7.17 9.33
N ARG A 1015 15.41 6.54 10.47
CA ARG A 1015 14.40 5.49 10.63
C ARG A 1015 13.48 5.77 11.82
N LYS A 1016 12.25 5.25 11.72
CA LYS A 1016 11.20 5.34 12.74
C LYS A 1016 10.51 3.99 12.90
N THR A 1017 10.05 3.71 14.11
CA THR A 1017 9.22 2.55 14.46
C THR A 1017 7.74 2.91 14.38
N ILE A 1018 6.87 1.91 14.30
CA ILE A 1018 5.41 2.09 14.40
C ILE A 1018 5.08 2.67 15.78
N GLY A 1019 4.30 3.75 15.83
CA GLY A 1019 3.97 4.49 17.06
C GLY A 1019 4.80 5.75 17.28
N SER A 1020 5.92 5.91 16.56
CA SER A 1020 6.79 7.08 16.70
C SER A 1020 6.19 8.35 16.10
N ILE A 1021 6.52 9.49 16.71
CA ILE A 1021 6.21 10.84 16.21
C ILE A 1021 7.45 11.58 15.68
N GLU A 1022 8.65 10.99 15.79
CA GLU A 1022 9.92 11.59 15.34
C GLU A 1022 10.93 10.52 14.87
N TRP A 1023 12.10 10.96 14.39
CA TRP A 1023 13.18 10.06 14.00
C TRP A 1023 13.80 9.41 15.25
N GLU A 1024 13.97 8.10 15.23
CA GLU A 1024 14.38 7.31 16.40
C GLU A 1024 15.75 6.68 16.26
N SER A 1025 16.23 6.53 15.02
CA SER A 1025 17.52 5.91 14.72
C SER A 1025 18.11 6.52 13.45
N GLY A 1026 19.41 6.73 13.45
CA GLY A 1026 20.17 7.06 12.23
C GLY A 1026 20.97 8.35 12.33
N ASP A 1027 21.45 8.81 11.19
CA ASP A 1027 22.35 9.94 11.03
C ASP A 1027 21.76 10.98 10.07
N TRP A 1028 21.96 12.24 10.40
CA TRP A 1028 21.65 13.35 9.52
C TRP A 1028 22.83 14.33 9.49
N ILE A 1029 23.48 14.45 8.34
CA ILE A 1029 24.62 15.33 8.12
C ILE A 1029 24.21 16.43 7.14
N ARG A 1030 24.50 17.68 7.48
CA ARG A 1030 24.35 18.83 6.57
C ARG A 1030 25.65 19.58 6.47
N LEU A 1031 26.13 19.76 5.25
CA LEU A 1031 27.31 20.57 4.94
C LEU A 1031 26.86 21.74 4.07
N SER A 1032 27.18 22.95 4.48
CA SER A 1032 26.76 24.16 3.76
C SER A 1032 27.93 25.08 3.50
N VAL A 1033 27.98 25.62 2.30
CA VAL A 1033 28.92 26.68 1.90
C VAL A 1033 28.09 27.86 1.41
N LEU A 1034 28.35 29.04 1.94
CA LEU A 1034 27.82 30.30 1.43
C LEU A 1034 28.96 31.18 0.94
N GLY A 1035 28.80 31.77 -0.24
CA GLY A 1035 29.62 32.86 -0.73
C GLY A 1035 28.79 34.13 -0.82
N TYR A 1036 29.36 35.25 -0.41
CA TYR A 1036 28.77 36.58 -0.47
C TYR A 1036 29.64 37.48 -1.35
N THR A 1037 29.02 38.30 -2.19
CA THR A 1037 29.69 39.41 -2.88
C THR A 1037 28.79 40.65 -2.98
N SER A 1038 29.37 41.84 -2.87
CA SER A 1038 28.67 43.12 -3.06
C SER A 1038 28.80 43.67 -4.49
N ASP A 1039 28.42 44.93 -4.67
CA ASP A 1039 28.58 45.76 -5.88
C ASP A 1039 29.85 45.43 -6.70
N PRO A 1040 29.72 45.14 -8.02
CA PRO A 1040 30.84 44.89 -8.93
C PRO A 1040 31.89 46.00 -8.98
N ASP A 1041 31.53 47.26 -8.72
CA ASP A 1041 32.45 48.39 -8.81
C ASP A 1041 33.41 48.46 -7.60
N ASN A 1042 33.03 47.89 -6.46
CA ASN A 1042 33.87 47.71 -5.28
C ASN A 1042 33.50 46.40 -4.55
N PRO A 1043 33.92 45.24 -5.09
CA PRO A 1043 33.43 43.95 -4.65
C PRO A 1043 34.02 43.56 -3.30
N LYS A 1044 33.21 43.68 -2.26
CA LYS A 1044 33.44 43.07 -0.96
C LYS A 1044 32.96 41.64 -1.01
N TYR A 1045 33.72 40.73 -0.42
CA TYR A 1045 33.38 39.32 -0.41
C TYR A 1045 33.59 38.71 0.97
N SER A 1046 32.76 37.73 1.27
CA SER A 1046 32.81 36.92 2.48
C SER A 1046 32.37 35.49 2.13
N GLY A 1047 32.69 34.54 2.98
CA GLY A 1047 32.15 33.19 2.87
C GLY A 1047 31.86 32.57 4.22
N GLN A 1048 31.02 31.55 4.24
CA GLN A 1048 30.75 30.71 5.39
C GLN A 1048 30.90 29.25 4.98
N ILE A 1049 31.53 28.44 5.82
CA ILE A 1049 31.43 26.98 5.76
C ILE A 1049 30.82 26.51 7.08
N MET A 1050 29.83 25.63 6.99
CA MET A 1050 29.11 25.11 8.14
C MET A 1050 28.91 23.60 8.01
N GLY A 1051 28.91 22.92 9.15
CA GLY A 1051 28.60 21.50 9.24
C GLY A 1051 27.68 21.22 10.42
N GLU A 1052 26.69 20.36 10.22
CA GLU A 1052 25.84 19.76 11.25
C GLU A 1052 25.91 18.24 11.13
N TRP A 1053 26.01 17.57 12.28
CA TRP A 1053 25.78 16.13 12.38
C TRP A 1053 24.84 15.87 13.55
N ASP A 1054 23.70 15.27 13.25
CA ASP A 1054 22.68 14.83 14.18
C ASP A 1054 22.67 13.29 14.21
N LYS A 1055 22.75 12.69 15.40
CA LYS A 1055 22.64 11.24 15.64
C LYS A 1055 21.44 10.96 16.53
N PHE A 1056 20.59 10.04 16.10
CA PHE A 1056 19.39 9.61 16.81
C PHE A 1056 19.53 8.17 17.30
N PHE A 1057 19.10 7.92 18.54
CA PHE A 1057 18.98 6.57 19.08
C PHE A 1057 17.92 6.51 20.20
N MET A 1058 17.18 5.40 20.25
CA MET A 1058 16.24 5.13 21.33
C MET A 1058 16.96 4.75 22.62
N ILE A 1059 16.45 5.20 23.77
CA ILE A 1059 17.01 4.94 25.10
C ILE A 1059 15.89 4.63 26.10
N PHE A 1060 16.13 3.76 27.09
CA PHE A 1060 15.24 3.42 28.23
C PHE A 1060 13.83 2.86 27.94
N PHE A 1061 13.03 3.48 27.07
CA PHE A 1061 11.62 3.16 26.80
C PHE A 1061 11.31 3.28 25.31
N ASP A 1062 10.23 2.63 24.89
CA ASP A 1062 9.66 2.75 23.54
C ASP A 1062 9.41 4.23 23.19
N HIS A 1063 9.84 4.64 22.01
CA HIS A 1063 9.72 6.02 21.51
C HIS A 1063 10.41 7.11 22.35
N ASN A 1064 11.29 6.74 23.29
CA ASN A 1064 12.14 7.71 23.97
C ASN A 1064 13.44 7.93 23.18
N VAL A 1065 13.63 9.13 22.64
CA VAL A 1065 14.69 9.42 21.67
C VAL A 1065 15.74 10.34 22.28
N LEU A 1066 16.99 9.90 22.27
CA LEU A 1066 18.13 10.79 22.47
C LEU A 1066 18.65 11.26 21.11
N GLN A 1067 18.76 12.57 20.96
CA GLN A 1067 19.41 13.23 19.83
C GLN A 1067 20.70 13.87 20.34
N PHE A 1068 21.81 13.49 19.73
CA PHE A 1068 23.09 14.14 19.89
C PHE A 1068 23.38 14.94 18.63
N LYS A 1069 23.78 16.20 18.78
CA LYS A 1069 24.08 17.06 17.64
C LYS A 1069 25.36 17.84 17.85
N ILE A 1070 26.20 17.89 16.81
CA ILE A 1070 27.33 18.80 16.72
C ILE A 1070 27.08 19.73 15.54
N ALA A 1071 27.31 21.02 15.75
CA ALA A 1071 27.32 22.01 14.69
C ALA A 1071 28.58 22.86 14.79
N SER A 1072 29.17 23.24 13.67
CA SER A 1072 30.30 24.16 13.62
C SER A 1072 30.22 25.05 12.40
N GLY A 1073 30.78 26.24 12.51
CA GLY A 1073 30.86 27.18 11.40
C GLY A 1073 32.13 28.00 11.43
N TYR A 1074 32.61 28.33 10.23
CA TYR A 1074 33.74 29.21 9.99
C TYR A 1074 33.35 30.26 8.96
N HIS A 1075 33.42 31.52 9.35
CA HIS A 1075 33.23 32.69 8.50
C HIS A 1075 34.61 33.18 8.02
N PHE A 1076 34.78 33.30 6.71
CA PHE A 1076 35.98 33.82 6.06
C PHE A 1076 35.89 35.35 5.99
N GLU A 1077 36.76 36.04 6.72
CA GLU A 1077 36.73 37.50 6.79
C GLU A 1077 37.96 38.11 6.10
N LYS A 1078 37.71 39.00 5.13
CA LYS A 1078 38.69 39.98 4.64
C LYS A 1078 38.25 41.42 4.95
N GLU A 1079 36.95 41.66 5.08
CA GLU A 1079 36.33 42.93 5.44
C GLU A 1079 35.17 42.71 6.43
N GLU A 1080 34.92 43.67 7.33
CA GLU A 1080 33.86 43.57 8.34
C GLU A 1080 32.48 43.81 7.69
N ILE A 1081 31.77 42.73 7.38
CA ILE A 1081 30.42 42.73 6.79
C ILE A 1081 29.46 42.09 7.81
N PRO A 1082 28.68 42.89 8.56
CA PRO A 1082 27.81 42.37 9.62
C PRO A 1082 26.85 41.30 9.13
N GLU A 1083 26.18 41.53 7.99
CA GLU A 1083 25.17 40.62 7.43
C GLU A 1083 25.66 39.20 7.10
N THR A 1084 26.98 38.97 7.07
CA THR A 1084 27.57 37.66 6.81
C THR A 1084 28.09 36.95 8.06
N LYS A 1085 27.88 37.49 9.26
CA LYS A 1085 28.29 36.85 10.52
C LYS A 1085 27.29 35.78 10.98
N PHE A 1086 27.69 34.93 11.92
CA PHE A 1086 26.78 33.99 12.56
C PHE A 1086 26.07 34.67 13.74
N TYR A 1087 24.73 34.59 13.74
CA TYR A 1087 23.87 35.22 14.74
C TYR A 1087 23.10 34.17 15.55
N PHE A 1088 23.52 33.92 16.79
CA PHE A 1088 22.80 33.04 17.70
C PHE A 1088 21.86 33.81 18.61
N GLY A 1089 20.82 33.13 19.07
CA GLY A 1089 19.97 33.62 20.14
C GLY A 1089 18.79 32.70 20.38
N GLY A 1090 17.76 33.22 21.03
CA GLY A 1090 16.67 32.47 21.63
C GLY A 1090 15.89 31.50 20.74
N PHE A 1091 14.87 30.86 21.29
CA PHE A 1091 14.05 29.82 20.61
C PHE A 1091 13.65 30.17 19.17
N GLY A 1092 13.33 31.44 18.92
CA GLY A 1092 12.95 31.91 17.60
C GLY A 1092 11.52 31.56 17.21
N ASN A 1093 10.75 30.92 18.08
CA ASN A 1093 9.31 30.77 17.90
C ASN A 1093 8.60 32.13 18.00
N ARG A 1094 7.57 32.33 17.18
CA ARG A 1094 6.62 33.45 17.31
C ARG A 1094 5.25 32.96 17.78
N ALA A 1095 4.39 33.88 18.19
CA ALA A 1095 3.08 33.57 18.77
C ALA A 1095 2.19 32.80 17.77
N ILE A 1096 2.20 33.17 16.50
CA ILE A 1096 1.55 32.41 15.41
C ILE A 1096 2.55 32.22 14.28
N GLU A 1097 2.85 31.00 13.83
CA GLU A 1097 3.86 30.77 12.80
C GLU A 1097 3.65 29.48 11.98
N ASN A 1098 4.50 29.26 10.99
CA ASN A 1098 4.57 28.08 10.12
C ASN A 1098 5.98 27.44 10.05
N GLU A 1099 6.81 27.68 11.06
CA GLU A 1099 8.17 27.11 11.13
C GLU A 1099 8.17 25.79 11.89
N PRO A 1100 9.21 24.94 11.70
CA PRO A 1100 9.38 23.69 12.44
C PRO A 1100 9.16 23.82 13.95
N VAL A 1101 8.37 22.89 14.52
CA VAL A 1101 8.01 22.86 15.95
C VAL A 1101 9.21 22.99 16.89
N LYS A 1102 10.22 22.14 16.75
CA LYS A 1102 11.39 22.06 17.64
C LYS A 1102 12.51 23.00 17.18
N GLN A 1103 12.25 24.32 17.16
CA GLN A 1103 13.23 25.29 16.65
C GLN A 1103 14.57 25.29 17.41
N TYR A 1104 14.60 24.95 18.70
CA TYR A 1104 15.85 24.88 19.49
C TYR A 1104 16.94 23.99 18.85
N THR A 1105 16.54 23.02 18.01
CA THR A 1105 17.45 22.11 17.29
C THR A 1105 18.20 22.76 16.12
N LYS A 1106 17.78 23.95 15.66
CA LYS A 1106 18.43 24.67 14.55
C LYS A 1106 19.84 25.12 14.95
N MET A 1107 20.76 25.16 13.98
CA MET A 1107 22.17 25.52 14.17
C MET A 1107 22.38 26.80 15.01
N PHE A 1108 21.65 27.87 14.68
CA PHE A 1108 21.82 29.18 15.30
C PHE A 1108 20.88 29.49 16.47
N ARG A 1109 20.18 28.48 16.99
CA ARG A 1109 19.32 28.64 18.16
C ARG A 1109 20.09 28.27 19.43
N PHE A 1110 19.98 29.12 20.44
CA PHE A 1110 20.57 28.99 21.78
C PHE A 1110 19.60 29.63 22.80
N PRO A 1111 18.48 28.94 23.11
CA PRO A 1111 17.43 29.41 24.01
C PRO A 1111 17.92 29.92 25.36
N GLY A 1112 17.29 30.99 25.86
CA GLY A 1112 17.72 31.67 27.10
C GLY A 1112 18.68 32.84 26.85
N VAL A 1113 19.02 33.13 25.59
CA VAL A 1113 19.70 34.35 25.15
C VAL A 1113 18.77 35.13 24.22
N PRO A 1114 18.71 36.46 24.25
CA PRO A 1114 17.92 37.23 23.28
C PRO A 1114 18.25 36.86 21.83
N ILE A 1115 17.25 36.89 20.94
CA ILE A 1115 17.44 36.49 19.55
C ILE A 1115 18.48 37.37 18.83
N TYR A 1116 19.34 36.76 18.02
CA TYR A 1116 20.42 37.40 17.26
C TYR A 1116 21.44 38.20 18.09
N ASN A 1117 21.61 37.87 19.37
CA ASN A 1117 22.44 38.65 20.30
C ASN A 1117 23.90 38.15 20.40
N ILE A 1118 24.17 36.89 20.09
CA ILE A 1118 25.54 36.36 20.05
C ILE A 1118 26.00 36.41 18.59
N VAL A 1119 26.94 37.30 18.31
CA VAL A 1119 27.55 37.44 16.99
C VAL A 1119 28.94 36.80 17.03
N ALA A 1120 29.21 35.90 16.09
CA ALA A 1120 30.46 35.16 16.00
C ALA A 1120 30.91 34.96 14.55
N ASP A 1121 32.22 34.79 14.35
CA ASP A 1121 32.84 34.42 13.08
C ASP A 1121 33.19 32.92 13.09
N LYS A 1122 33.45 32.34 14.26
CA LYS A 1122 33.75 30.92 14.43
C LYS A 1122 32.99 30.38 15.62
N PHE A 1123 32.45 29.17 15.45
CA PHE A 1123 31.80 28.51 16.58
C PHE A 1123 31.85 26.98 16.47
N VAL A 1124 31.69 26.36 17.63
CA VAL A 1124 31.32 24.96 17.79
C VAL A 1124 30.19 24.89 18.81
N LYS A 1125 29.09 24.23 18.45
CA LYS A 1125 27.93 24.00 19.30
C LYS A 1125 27.69 22.50 19.41
N VAL A 1126 27.44 22.03 20.63
CA VAL A 1126 27.02 20.66 20.91
C VAL A 1126 25.66 20.70 21.59
N MET A 1127 24.76 19.80 21.22
CA MET A 1127 23.45 19.67 21.83
C MET A 1127 23.20 18.20 22.20
N ILE A 1128 22.60 18.00 23.36
CA ILE A 1128 21.93 16.76 23.73
C ILE A 1128 20.47 17.10 23.99
N SER A 1129 19.56 16.39 23.35
CA SER A 1129 18.12 16.48 23.65
C SER A 1129 17.52 15.10 23.84
N ASN A 1130 16.63 14.98 24.82
CA ASN A 1130 15.87 13.79 25.12
C ASN A 1130 14.38 14.07 24.91
N SER A 1131 13.79 13.44 23.90
CA SER A 1131 12.36 13.47 23.64
C SER A 1131 11.70 12.29 24.35
N LEU A 1132 10.81 12.58 25.29
CA LEU A 1132 10.05 11.57 26.02
C LEU A 1132 9.02 10.90 25.11
N PRO A 1133 8.60 9.66 25.44
CA PRO A 1133 7.56 8.97 24.67
C PRO A 1133 6.31 9.85 24.52
N PRO A 1134 5.68 9.86 23.33
CA PRO A 1134 4.47 10.64 23.10
C PRO A 1134 3.34 10.18 24.01
N ILE A 1135 2.70 11.11 24.70
CA ILE A 1135 1.49 10.85 25.48
C ILE A 1135 0.31 10.96 24.52
N ARG A 1136 -0.46 9.87 24.41
CA ARG A 1136 -1.73 9.85 23.67
C ARG A 1136 -2.85 9.46 24.63
N ILE A 1137 -3.95 10.20 24.57
CA ILE A 1137 -5.13 9.95 25.40
C ILE A 1137 -6.24 9.48 24.45
N PRO A 1138 -6.58 8.17 24.43
CA PRO A 1138 -7.63 7.64 23.58
C PRO A 1138 -8.95 8.43 23.75
N GLY A 1139 -9.58 8.82 22.64
CA GLY A 1139 -10.86 9.53 22.63
C GLY A 1139 -10.84 10.99 23.12
N ALA A 1140 -9.67 11.59 23.37
CA ALA A 1140 -9.60 12.96 23.86
C ALA A 1140 -9.98 13.99 22.77
N SER A 1141 -11.21 14.51 22.84
CA SER A 1141 -11.74 15.53 21.93
C SER A 1141 -12.47 16.63 22.70
N ILE A 1142 -12.33 17.89 22.27
CA ILE A 1142 -13.04 19.05 22.83
C ILE A 1142 -13.56 19.91 21.68
N PHE A 1143 -14.87 20.12 21.61
CA PHE A 1143 -15.55 20.89 20.54
C PHE A 1143 -15.21 20.40 19.11
N GLY A 1144 -15.03 19.09 18.93
CA GLY A 1144 -14.65 18.48 17.64
C GLY A 1144 -13.18 18.70 17.25
N ILE A 1145 -12.34 19.08 18.20
CA ILE A 1145 -10.88 19.18 18.06
C ILE A 1145 -10.25 18.03 18.84
N ASP A 1146 -9.59 17.13 18.12
CA ASP A 1146 -9.01 15.93 18.70
C ASP A 1146 -7.58 16.18 19.15
N LEU A 1147 -7.22 15.70 20.35
CA LEU A 1147 -5.85 15.72 20.84
C LEU A 1147 -5.11 14.47 20.35
N LYS A 1148 -4.31 14.63 19.31
CA LYS A 1148 -3.57 13.54 18.68
C LYS A 1148 -2.44 13.00 19.54
N ASN A 1149 -1.61 13.91 20.08
CA ASN A 1149 -0.54 13.57 21.01
C ASN A 1149 -0.01 14.82 21.75
N ILE A 1150 0.63 14.55 22.88
CA ILE A 1150 1.46 15.51 23.61
C ILE A 1150 2.90 14.98 23.58
N ASN A 1151 3.85 15.84 23.24
CA ASN A 1151 5.26 15.49 23.22
C ASN A 1151 6.06 16.45 24.12
N LEU A 1152 7.02 15.91 24.87
CA LEU A 1152 7.86 16.67 25.79
C LEU A 1152 9.32 16.37 25.46
N SER A 1153 10.09 17.41 25.17
CA SER A 1153 11.53 17.33 24.97
C SER A 1153 12.25 18.16 26.02
N VAL A 1154 13.33 17.61 26.57
CA VAL A 1154 14.32 18.35 27.38
C VAL A 1154 15.63 18.41 26.61
N PHE A 1155 16.36 19.51 26.72
CA PHE A 1155 17.60 19.71 25.99
C PHE A 1155 18.62 20.51 26.79
N SER A 1156 19.87 20.37 26.41
CA SER A 1156 20.98 21.22 26.85
C SER A 1156 21.99 21.38 25.71
N GLN A 1157 22.48 22.60 25.55
CA GLN A 1157 23.42 22.98 24.52
C GLN A 1157 24.66 23.62 25.13
N GLY A 1158 25.83 23.29 24.61
CA GLY A 1158 27.08 24.01 24.88
C GLY A 1158 27.54 24.74 23.61
N LEU A 1159 27.87 26.02 23.74
CA LEU A 1159 28.39 26.85 22.66
C LEU A 1159 29.79 27.36 23.02
N TYR A 1160 30.74 27.16 22.12
CA TYR A 1160 32.03 27.82 22.10
C TYR A 1160 32.12 28.71 20.87
N SER A 1161 32.40 29.99 21.03
CA SER A 1161 32.50 30.94 19.92
C SER A 1161 33.59 31.98 20.15
N ASP A 1162 33.97 32.69 19.09
CA ASP A 1162 34.87 33.85 19.17
C ASP A 1162 34.15 35.18 19.44
N SER A 1163 32.87 35.12 19.84
CA SER A 1163 32.11 36.30 20.20
C SER A 1163 32.75 37.08 21.36
N ARG A 1164 32.84 38.41 21.23
CA ARG A 1164 33.44 39.31 22.23
C ARG A 1164 32.77 39.22 23.62
N PHE A 1165 31.49 38.90 23.66
CA PHE A 1165 30.69 38.91 24.89
C PHE A 1165 30.35 37.51 25.41
N VAL A 1166 30.38 36.49 24.53
CA VAL A 1166 29.91 35.13 24.84
C VAL A 1166 30.86 34.10 24.23
N GLU A 1167 32.04 33.95 24.84
CA GLU A 1167 33.03 32.95 24.40
C GLU A 1167 32.55 31.52 24.69
N LYS A 1168 31.97 31.30 25.87
CA LYS A 1168 31.44 30.02 26.33
C LYS A 1168 30.05 30.22 26.89
N ALA A 1169 29.09 29.42 26.43
CA ALA A 1169 27.74 29.39 26.96
C ALA A 1169 27.23 27.96 27.11
N ILE A 1170 26.35 27.76 28.09
CA ILE A 1170 25.56 26.54 28.24
C ILE A 1170 24.10 26.92 28.42
N ASP A 1171 23.18 26.15 27.86
CA ASP A 1171 21.75 26.27 28.12
C ASP A 1171 21.18 24.97 28.67
N ALA A 1172 20.01 25.08 29.30
CA ALA A 1172 19.15 23.96 29.62
C ALA A 1172 17.70 24.40 29.45
N GLY A 1173 16.89 23.59 28.79
CA GLY A 1173 15.51 23.92 28.50
C GLY A 1173 14.61 22.72 28.29
N ALA A 1174 13.32 23.02 28.19
CA ALA A 1174 12.27 22.05 27.89
C ALA A 1174 11.25 22.68 26.95
N GLN A 1175 10.63 21.85 26.11
CA GLN A 1175 9.54 22.21 25.22
C GLN A 1175 8.47 21.13 25.23
N ILE A 1176 7.21 21.55 25.39
CA ILE A 1176 6.03 20.71 25.27
C ILE A 1176 5.24 21.13 24.03
N ASN A 1177 4.71 20.17 23.28
CA ASN A 1177 3.78 20.46 22.19
C ASN A 1177 2.52 19.60 22.30
N PHE A 1178 1.39 20.22 21.95
CA PHE A 1178 0.07 19.62 21.87
C PHE A 1178 -0.32 19.64 20.40
N VAL A 1179 -0.42 18.46 19.79
CA VAL A 1179 -0.82 18.31 18.39
C VAL A 1179 -2.32 18.10 18.37
N LEU A 1180 -3.02 19.02 17.72
CA LEU A 1180 -4.47 19.06 17.63
C LEU A 1180 -4.91 18.82 16.19
N GLN A 1181 -5.88 17.94 16.00
CA GLN A 1181 -6.47 17.63 14.70
C GLN A 1181 -7.86 18.30 14.61
N HIS A 1182 -8.10 19.00 13.51
CA HIS A 1182 -9.30 19.77 13.22
C HIS A 1182 -9.86 19.32 11.88
N TRP A 1183 -11.19 19.27 11.76
CA TRP A 1183 -11.89 18.87 10.52
C TRP A 1183 -11.28 17.58 9.91
N TYR A 1184 -10.91 16.65 10.78
CA TYR A 1184 -10.34 15.32 10.51
C TYR A 1184 -8.99 15.26 9.79
N ASN A 1185 -8.59 16.22 8.95
CA ASN A 1185 -7.36 16.11 8.15
C ASN A 1185 -6.41 17.32 8.27
N LEU A 1186 -6.76 18.33 9.07
CA LEU A 1186 -5.91 19.49 9.35
C LEU A 1186 -5.29 19.35 10.73
N GLU A 1187 -3.98 19.58 10.84
CA GLU A 1187 -3.27 19.53 12.11
C GLU A 1187 -2.74 20.91 12.47
N THR A 1188 -2.90 21.30 13.73
CA THR A 1188 -2.25 22.48 14.33
C THR A 1188 -1.41 22.04 15.51
N THR A 1189 -0.39 22.82 15.86
CA THR A 1189 0.44 22.51 17.03
C THR A 1189 0.50 23.71 17.96
N PHE A 1190 0.08 23.51 19.20
CA PHE A 1190 0.35 24.45 20.29
C PHE A 1190 1.64 24.04 20.99
N SER A 1191 2.61 24.95 21.04
CA SER A 1191 3.94 24.72 21.60
C SER A 1191 4.21 25.71 22.73
N ALA A 1192 4.79 25.23 23.82
CA ALA A 1192 5.34 26.07 24.88
C ALA A 1192 6.73 25.58 25.24
N GLY A 1193 7.66 26.50 25.49
CA GLY A 1193 9.02 26.16 25.88
C GLY A 1193 9.61 27.16 26.86
N ILE A 1194 10.56 26.69 27.65
CA ILE A 1194 11.32 27.48 28.60
C ILE A 1194 12.78 27.03 28.57
N ALA A 1195 13.70 27.98 28.66
CA ALA A 1195 15.12 27.72 28.75
C ALA A 1195 15.83 28.75 29.60
N LYS A 1196 16.96 28.36 30.15
CA LYS A 1196 17.89 29.24 30.85
C LYS A 1196 19.29 29.05 30.27
N ALA A 1197 19.97 30.15 29.99
CA ALA A 1197 21.34 30.15 29.50
C ALA A 1197 22.29 30.77 30.52
N TRP A 1198 23.55 30.32 30.51
CA TRP A 1198 24.65 30.81 31.34
C TRP A 1198 25.89 31.01 30.47
N TRP A 1199 26.60 32.12 30.64
CA TRP A 1199 27.85 32.43 29.95
C TRP A 1199 28.79 33.26 30.83
N ASN A 1200 30.03 33.49 30.37
CA ASN A 1200 31.07 34.20 31.13
C ASN A 1200 30.66 35.60 31.62
N GLY A 1201 29.64 36.22 31.00
CA GLY A 1201 29.15 37.57 31.32
C GLY A 1201 27.78 37.62 32.01
N GLY A 1202 27.11 36.49 32.26
CA GLY A 1202 25.78 36.50 32.88
C GLY A 1202 24.94 35.24 32.68
N THR A 1203 23.67 35.36 33.03
CA THR A 1203 22.64 34.34 32.80
C THR A 1203 21.32 35.03 32.50
N ASP A 1204 20.51 34.43 31.63
CA ASP A 1204 19.17 34.91 31.31
C ASP A 1204 18.22 33.73 31.04
N HIS A 1205 16.93 34.00 31.02
CA HIS A 1205 15.86 33.03 30.83
C HIS A 1205 14.92 33.49 29.72
N GLU A 1206 14.41 32.53 28.97
CA GLU A 1206 13.47 32.77 27.89
C GLU A 1206 12.33 31.76 27.99
N TRP A 1207 11.13 32.19 27.63
CA TRP A 1207 10.01 31.30 27.41
C TRP A 1207 9.23 31.76 26.19
N PHE A 1208 8.48 30.85 25.58
CA PHE A 1208 7.58 31.17 24.49
C PHE A 1208 6.28 30.35 24.57
N ILE A 1209 5.24 30.90 23.95
CA ILE A 1209 4.03 30.19 23.56
C ILE A 1209 3.83 30.45 22.08
N SER A 1210 3.56 29.40 21.30
CA SER A 1210 3.46 29.45 19.84
C SER A 1210 2.33 28.56 19.35
N PHE A 1211 1.55 29.06 18.39
CA PHE A 1211 0.48 28.34 17.73
C PHE A 1211 0.77 28.19 16.24
N LYS A 1212 0.91 26.96 15.78
CA LYS A 1212 1.17 26.64 14.37
C LYS A 1212 -0.11 26.20 13.70
N LEU A 1213 -0.55 26.95 12.69
CA LEU A 1213 -1.87 26.81 12.08
C LEU A 1213 -2.01 25.60 11.16
N LEU A 1214 -0.90 25.06 10.65
CA LEU A 1214 -0.86 23.90 9.78
C LEU A 1214 0.34 23.04 10.15
N LYS A 1215 0.26 21.74 9.84
CA LYS A 1215 1.32 20.75 10.03
C LYS A 1215 2.63 21.20 9.37
N ASP A 1216 3.78 20.79 9.93
CA ASP A 1216 5.13 20.97 9.35
C ASP A 1216 5.51 19.94 8.29
#